data_AF-A0A929DE78-F1
#
_entry.id   AF-A0A929DE78-F1
#
_cell.length_a   1.000
_cell.length_b   1.000
_cell.length_c   1.000
_cell.angle_alpha   90.00
_cell.angle_beta   90.00
_cell.angle_gamma   90.00
#
_symmetry.space_group_name_H-M   'P 1'
#
loop_
_entity.id
_entity.type
_entity.pdbx_description
1 polymer ?
#
loop_
_entity_poly.entity_id
_entity_poly.type
_entity_poly.pdbx_seq_one_letter_code
_entity_poly.pdbx_strand_id
1 'polypeptide(L)'
;MKSIKPLASFLIIVFFSINCFAQEKQDLPLIDISQETHRHVIIAEGTEEIYQGHPTTLLLPDGKTMYCVWSINHGGPAGPMAVSKNGGFTWERMDDQLPKGFKKHINCPSIYRMMDMKTGKIRLWVFSARPDMPRIMSEDGGKTWVELPPLGFDCIMTFSSIIRVAPDGNYLGFFHRRNGSSLVVLKTKTNDGGMTWSEPEVIADVEGKDPCEPFVFRSPDNKELCCIMRENARVGRSLLMFSKDEGNSWSDPIDTPWGLSGDRHKGLYTPDGRLVIAFRDMAPNSPTKGHFVAWVGTYNDIRNNRSGEYRVKLLHSYAGSDCGYPGLEILPDGTIVATTYIKYRDGQNKHSVVSTRFKIQETDVKNANYLLENSIIKNEPAYYHTQILYKSEKDNSARGPHIIVAPNGTILAFGRWCSSIRRSTDKGKTWSPEENLGFKGDNVLVDDITGDVLILSPDTDSPCLYRSTDNGYNWKKENIIVYANAMGHGIGNVPIDMAAMETGITLKYGDHRGRLLIAGRVQPPAGDNAQEYWMYNYNTAMYSDDRGKTWQVSDGIMTGTGEAALAELSDGKIYYNSRSHMSIDHRRRIAWSHDGGQRFVDWYVSDDLFEIGEPFYFKYGSQPSYGCRAGLVRIPDGITNGQDILLYSSPDWKGGWRYQMTVWVSFNGSATWPVKRLVDQSFSAYSSMAVDKDGTIYLLYEGGENQLYDETSVAVFNLRWLLEGEEY
;
A
#
# COMPACT_ATOMS: atom_id res chain seq x y z
N MET A 1 33.62 66.69 -3.70
CA MET A 1 32.26 66.47 -4.26
C MET A 1 32.37 65.49 -5.42
N LYS A 2 32.02 64.22 -5.18
CA LYS A 2 31.44 63.24 -6.14
C LYS A 2 31.47 61.87 -5.45
N SER A 3 30.27 61.37 -5.12
CA SER A 3 30.02 60.11 -4.47
C SER A 3 30.33 58.93 -5.40
N ILE A 4 31.07 57.95 -4.89
CA ILE A 4 31.18 56.62 -5.51
C ILE A 4 30.02 55.78 -4.97
N LYS A 5 29.10 55.37 -5.85
CA LYS A 5 28.09 54.34 -5.55
C LYS A 5 28.70 52.96 -5.82
N PRO A 6 28.41 51.92 -4.99
CA PRO A 6 28.82 50.57 -5.31
C PRO A 6 27.86 49.95 -6.34
N LEU A 7 28.44 49.26 -7.32
CA LEU A 7 27.72 48.39 -8.26
C LEU A 7 27.11 47.22 -7.48
N ALA A 8 25.78 47.11 -7.47
CA ALA A 8 25.10 45.90 -7.04
C ALA A 8 25.15 44.87 -8.18
N SER A 9 25.89 43.78 -7.98
CA SER A 9 25.83 42.60 -8.85
C SER A 9 24.46 41.95 -8.70
N PHE A 10 23.61 42.09 -9.72
CA PHE A 10 22.40 41.28 -9.86
C PHE A 10 22.82 39.85 -10.22
N LEU A 11 22.78 38.96 -9.22
CA LEU A 11 22.86 37.51 -9.45
C LEU A 11 21.51 37.09 -10.05
N ILE A 12 21.44 36.94 -11.37
CA ILE A 12 20.30 36.32 -12.04
C ILE A 12 20.36 34.83 -11.69
N ILE A 13 19.60 34.43 -10.66
CA ILE A 13 19.29 33.03 -10.40
C ILE A 13 18.32 32.60 -11.49
N VAL A 14 18.86 31.99 -12.54
CA VAL A 14 18.05 31.29 -13.54
C VAL A 14 17.49 30.05 -12.84
N PHE A 15 16.25 30.13 -12.37
CA PHE A 15 15.47 28.93 -12.08
C PHE A 15 15.32 28.17 -13.40
N PHE A 16 16.10 27.10 -13.59
CA PHE A 16 15.73 26.06 -14.52
C PHE A 16 14.47 25.40 -13.96
N SER A 17 13.31 25.93 -14.36
CA SER A 17 12.07 25.16 -14.32
C SER A 17 12.28 23.96 -15.23
N ILE A 18 12.58 22.80 -14.63
CA ILE A 18 12.46 21.52 -15.32
C ILE A 18 10.97 21.37 -15.61
N ASN A 19 10.53 21.83 -16.77
CA ASN A 19 9.26 21.42 -17.34
C ASN A 19 9.38 19.92 -17.59
N CYS A 20 8.94 19.14 -16.62
CA CYS A 20 8.74 17.71 -16.79
C CYS A 20 7.61 17.58 -17.82
N PHE A 21 7.96 17.42 -19.10
CA PHE A 21 7.00 16.98 -20.09
C PHE A 21 6.44 15.66 -19.58
N ALA A 22 5.15 15.64 -19.25
CA ALA A 22 4.46 14.42 -18.89
C ALA A 22 4.66 13.41 -20.01
N GLN A 23 5.29 12.29 -19.67
CA GLN A 23 5.77 11.30 -20.60
C GLN A 23 4.55 10.66 -21.32
N GLU A 24 4.41 10.83 -22.63
CA GLU A 24 3.35 10.19 -23.44
C GLU A 24 3.55 8.67 -23.65
N LYS A 25 4.35 8.04 -22.78
CA LYS A 25 4.69 6.62 -22.88
C LYS A 25 4.02 5.88 -21.75
N GLN A 26 3.64 4.64 -22.03
CA GLN A 26 3.30 3.68 -20.99
C GLN A 26 4.43 3.64 -19.95
N ASP A 27 4.09 3.97 -18.71
CA ASP A 27 5.01 4.10 -17.59
C ASP A 27 4.59 3.29 -16.37
N LEU A 28 3.57 2.44 -16.52
CA LEU A 28 3.06 1.56 -15.48
C LEU A 28 3.08 0.09 -15.90
N PRO A 29 3.38 -0.82 -14.95
CA PRO A 29 3.03 -2.22 -15.06
C PRO A 29 1.55 -2.41 -15.45
N LEU A 30 1.31 -3.38 -16.33
CA LEU A 30 -0.03 -3.76 -16.76
C LEU A 30 -0.31 -5.21 -16.37
N ILE A 31 -1.28 -5.38 -15.48
CA ILE A 31 -1.77 -6.68 -15.02
C ILE A 31 -3.01 -7.06 -15.80
N ASP A 32 -3.01 -8.19 -16.49
CA ASP A 32 -4.18 -8.65 -17.25
C ASP A 32 -4.89 -9.79 -16.53
N ILE A 33 -6.09 -9.52 -15.99
CA ILE A 33 -6.99 -10.54 -15.44
C ILE A 33 -8.23 -10.74 -16.31
N SER A 34 -8.27 -10.10 -17.49
CA SER A 34 -9.47 -10.01 -18.33
C SER A 34 -9.90 -11.32 -18.97
N GLN A 35 -9.03 -12.33 -18.96
CA GLN A 35 -9.31 -13.68 -19.46
C GLN A 35 -9.66 -14.66 -18.32
N GLU A 36 -9.59 -14.24 -17.06
CA GLU A 36 -9.86 -15.09 -15.90
C GLU A 36 -11.37 -15.21 -15.64
N THR A 37 -12.09 -15.90 -16.53
CA THR A 37 -13.56 -15.93 -16.56
C THR A 37 -14.22 -16.46 -15.28
N HIS A 38 -13.50 -17.19 -14.43
CA HIS A 38 -14.00 -17.65 -13.13
C HIS A 38 -14.25 -16.48 -12.15
N ARG A 39 -13.68 -15.30 -12.40
CA ARG A 39 -13.90 -14.07 -11.64
C ARG A 39 -15.14 -13.30 -12.10
N HIS A 40 -15.69 -13.66 -13.25
CA HIS A 40 -16.71 -12.86 -13.93
C HIS A 40 -18.12 -13.32 -13.56
N VAL A 41 -19.01 -12.35 -13.33
CA VAL A 41 -20.44 -12.57 -13.12
C VAL A 41 -21.21 -11.76 -14.15
N ILE A 42 -21.95 -12.44 -15.01
CA ILE A 42 -22.84 -11.78 -15.98
C ILE A 42 -24.14 -11.45 -15.26
N ILE A 43 -24.42 -10.17 -15.06
CA ILE A 43 -25.66 -9.69 -14.43
C ILE A 43 -26.80 -9.74 -15.45
N ALA A 44 -26.52 -9.34 -16.68
CA ALA A 44 -27.46 -9.39 -17.79
C ALA A 44 -26.69 -9.65 -19.09
N GLU A 45 -27.07 -10.71 -19.79
CA GLU A 45 -26.45 -11.07 -21.06
C GLU A 45 -27.03 -10.22 -22.20
N GLY A 46 -26.14 -9.74 -23.07
CA GLY A 46 -26.52 -9.18 -24.36
C GLY A 46 -26.85 -10.28 -25.35
N THR A 47 -27.87 -10.06 -26.18
CA THR A 47 -28.23 -10.95 -27.29
C THR A 47 -27.97 -10.24 -28.63
N GLU A 48 -28.26 -10.88 -29.75
CA GLU A 48 -28.20 -10.23 -31.06
C GLU A 48 -29.15 -9.01 -31.14
N GLU A 49 -30.24 -9.04 -30.38
CA GLU A 49 -31.25 -7.98 -30.34
C GLU A 49 -30.99 -7.01 -29.19
N ILE A 50 -30.67 -7.52 -27.99
CA ILE A 50 -30.65 -6.76 -26.75
C ILE A 50 -29.23 -6.31 -26.40
N TYR A 51 -29.03 -5.01 -26.35
CA TYR A 51 -27.85 -4.36 -25.80
C TYR A 51 -28.11 -3.95 -24.35
N GLN A 52 -27.26 -4.40 -23.43
CA GLN A 52 -27.25 -3.94 -22.04
C GLN A 52 -26.17 -2.86 -21.88
N GLY A 53 -26.53 -1.68 -21.39
CA GLY A 53 -25.67 -0.49 -21.40
C GLY A 53 -25.69 0.30 -20.10
N HIS A 54 -24.55 0.92 -19.78
CA HIS A 54 -24.41 1.94 -18.74
C HIS A 54 -24.94 1.55 -17.33
N PRO A 55 -24.36 0.53 -16.69
CA PRO A 55 -24.74 0.14 -15.35
C PRO A 55 -24.18 1.09 -14.29
N THR A 56 -24.85 1.14 -13.15
CA THR A 56 -24.30 1.62 -11.89
C THR A 56 -24.69 0.68 -10.76
N THR A 57 -23.83 0.59 -9.75
CA THR A 57 -24.04 -0.29 -8.59
C THR A 57 -24.13 0.50 -7.30
N LEU A 58 -24.68 -0.16 -6.28
CA LEU A 58 -24.67 0.30 -4.89
C LEU A 58 -24.61 -0.92 -3.96
N LEU A 59 -23.57 -0.99 -3.13
CA LEU A 59 -23.51 -1.90 -1.98
C LEU A 59 -24.21 -1.29 -0.76
N LEU A 60 -25.05 -2.07 -0.08
CA LEU A 60 -25.69 -1.67 1.17
C LEU A 60 -24.78 -1.91 2.39
N PRO A 61 -25.04 -1.23 3.53
CA PRO A 61 -24.25 -1.38 4.76
C PRO A 61 -24.25 -2.79 5.37
N ASP A 62 -25.11 -3.71 4.91
CA ASP A 62 -25.07 -5.11 5.34
C ASP A 62 -23.89 -5.89 4.74
N GLY A 63 -23.11 -5.25 3.86
CA GLY A 63 -21.89 -5.80 3.25
C GLY A 63 -22.14 -6.90 2.21
N LYS A 64 -23.40 -7.14 1.82
CA LYS A 64 -23.75 -8.23 0.89
C LYS A 64 -24.90 -7.92 -0.06
N THR A 65 -25.81 -7.02 0.29
CA THR A 65 -26.89 -6.64 -0.61
C THR A 65 -26.37 -5.61 -1.60
N MET A 66 -26.46 -5.91 -2.89
CA MET A 66 -26.06 -5.01 -3.97
C MET A 66 -27.21 -4.76 -4.93
N TYR A 67 -27.34 -3.54 -5.41
CA TYR A 67 -28.24 -3.20 -6.51
C TYR A 67 -27.42 -2.85 -7.75
N CYS A 68 -27.93 -3.22 -8.93
CA CYS A 68 -27.40 -2.82 -10.22
C CYS A 68 -28.54 -2.30 -11.08
N VAL A 69 -28.41 -1.10 -11.62
CA VAL A 69 -29.39 -0.47 -12.52
C VAL A 69 -28.70 -0.05 -13.80
N TRP A 70 -29.35 -0.24 -14.95
CA TRP A 70 -28.74 0.05 -16.26
C TRP A 70 -29.78 0.42 -17.32
N SER A 71 -29.32 0.71 -18.52
CA SER A 71 -30.14 1.07 -19.70
C SER A 71 -30.09 0.01 -20.79
N ILE A 72 -31.13 -0.05 -21.61
CA ILE A 72 -31.14 -0.82 -22.86
C ILE A 72 -30.63 0.07 -23.99
N ASN A 73 -29.70 -0.45 -24.81
CA ASN A 73 -28.93 0.30 -25.82
C ASN A 73 -28.00 1.37 -25.23
N HIS A 74 -27.15 1.94 -26.09
CA HIS A 74 -26.23 3.01 -25.73
C HIS A 74 -27.01 4.29 -25.41
N GLY A 75 -27.27 4.52 -24.12
CA GLY A 75 -28.01 5.68 -23.63
C GLY A 75 -29.51 5.66 -23.95
N GLY A 76 -30.07 4.47 -24.17
CA GLY A 76 -31.49 4.29 -24.45
C GLY A 76 -32.36 4.22 -23.18
N PRO A 77 -33.52 3.53 -23.24
CA PRO A 77 -34.44 3.42 -22.12
C PRO A 77 -33.77 2.85 -20.87
N ALA A 78 -33.89 3.55 -19.75
CA ALA A 78 -33.62 3.01 -18.42
C ALA A 78 -34.79 2.10 -17.99
N GLY A 79 -34.59 1.28 -16.97
CA GLY A 79 -35.65 0.38 -16.51
C GLY A 79 -35.16 -0.91 -15.91
N PRO A 80 -34.15 -1.56 -16.50
CA PRO A 80 -33.56 -2.74 -15.91
C PRO A 80 -32.94 -2.48 -14.53
N MET A 81 -33.37 -3.25 -13.53
CA MET A 81 -32.68 -3.33 -12.24
C MET A 81 -32.57 -4.79 -11.77
N ALA A 82 -31.48 -5.09 -11.09
CA ALA A 82 -31.28 -6.37 -10.42
C ALA A 82 -30.73 -6.17 -9.01
N VAL A 83 -31.01 -7.13 -8.14
CA VAL A 83 -30.50 -7.18 -6.77
C VAL A 83 -29.72 -8.46 -6.55
N SER A 84 -28.61 -8.35 -5.83
CA SER A 84 -27.85 -9.47 -5.28
C SER A 84 -27.96 -9.45 -3.75
N LYS A 85 -28.01 -10.63 -3.13
CA LYS A 85 -28.04 -10.81 -1.66
C LYS A 85 -26.80 -11.51 -1.11
N ASN A 86 -25.83 -11.81 -1.96
CA ASN A 86 -24.61 -12.55 -1.65
C ASN A 86 -23.37 -11.84 -2.18
N GLY A 87 -23.34 -10.50 -2.13
CA GLY A 87 -22.19 -9.70 -2.51
C GLY A 87 -21.89 -9.74 -4.01
N GLY A 88 -22.90 -9.98 -4.86
CA GLY A 88 -22.77 -9.91 -6.31
C GLY A 88 -22.47 -11.23 -7.02
N PHE A 89 -22.58 -12.39 -6.35
CA PHE A 89 -22.40 -13.70 -6.99
C PHE A 89 -23.62 -14.10 -7.84
N THR A 90 -24.83 -13.87 -7.34
CA THR A 90 -26.08 -14.12 -8.07
C THR A 90 -26.96 -12.88 -8.05
N TRP A 91 -27.77 -12.72 -9.09
CA TRP A 91 -28.58 -11.53 -9.33
C TRP A 91 -30.00 -11.91 -9.71
N GLU A 92 -30.98 -11.22 -9.13
CA GLU A 92 -32.40 -11.38 -9.40
C GLU A 92 -32.96 -10.10 -10.02
N ARG A 93 -33.70 -10.25 -11.14
CA ARG A 93 -34.41 -9.14 -11.78
C ARG A 93 -35.52 -8.64 -10.88
N MET A 94 -35.67 -7.32 -10.82
CA MET A 94 -36.71 -6.69 -9.98
C MET A 94 -37.56 -5.66 -10.74
N ASP A 95 -37.59 -5.73 -12.07
CA ASP A 95 -38.28 -4.77 -12.94
C ASP A 95 -39.76 -4.58 -12.57
N ASP A 96 -40.44 -5.66 -12.17
CA ASP A 96 -41.85 -5.66 -11.81
C ASP A 96 -42.15 -4.97 -10.46
N GLN A 97 -41.10 -4.71 -9.66
CA GLN A 97 -41.19 -4.00 -8.38
C GLN A 97 -40.97 -2.49 -8.55
N LEU A 98 -40.59 -2.04 -9.75
CA LEU A 98 -40.28 -0.64 -10.03
C LEU A 98 -41.53 0.13 -10.47
N PRO A 99 -41.58 1.46 -10.24
CA PRO A 99 -42.69 2.28 -10.71
C PRO A 99 -42.86 2.17 -12.22
N LYS A 100 -44.11 2.13 -12.69
CA LYS A 100 -44.41 2.00 -14.13
C LYS A 100 -43.78 3.10 -14.99
N GLY A 101 -43.64 4.32 -14.45
CA GLY A 101 -43.03 5.44 -15.18
C GLY A 101 -41.52 5.33 -15.32
N PHE A 102 -40.83 4.51 -14.50
CA PHE A 102 -39.39 4.29 -14.63
C PHE A 102 -38.98 3.76 -16.02
N LYS A 103 -39.84 2.97 -16.68
CA LYS A 103 -39.63 2.49 -18.07
C LYS A 103 -39.58 3.60 -19.12
N LYS A 104 -40.01 4.82 -18.77
CA LYS A 104 -39.97 6.02 -19.63
C LYS A 104 -38.71 6.86 -19.40
N HIS A 105 -37.93 6.55 -18.36
CA HIS A 105 -36.67 7.21 -18.12
C HIS A 105 -35.67 6.81 -19.22
N ILE A 106 -34.78 7.73 -19.58
CA ILE A 106 -33.81 7.52 -20.66
C ILE A 106 -32.43 7.97 -20.21
N ASN A 107 -31.44 7.23 -20.69
CA ASN A 107 -30.01 7.45 -20.59
C ASN A 107 -29.44 7.36 -19.16
N CYS A 108 -28.64 6.31 -18.96
CA CYS A 108 -27.73 6.09 -17.83
C CYS A 108 -28.33 6.30 -16.44
N PRO A 109 -29.13 5.35 -15.94
CA PRO A 109 -29.59 5.41 -14.57
C PRO A 109 -28.43 5.28 -13.58
N SER A 110 -28.42 6.15 -12.58
CA SER A 110 -27.40 6.21 -11.52
C SER A 110 -28.02 6.00 -10.15
N ILE A 111 -27.55 5.02 -9.39
CA ILE A 111 -28.06 4.69 -8.05
C ILE A 111 -27.17 5.27 -6.93
N TYR A 112 -27.79 5.81 -5.88
CA TYR A 112 -27.11 6.40 -4.72
C TYR A 112 -27.85 6.13 -3.41
N ARG A 113 -27.11 6.09 -2.30
CA ARG A 113 -27.66 6.07 -0.93
C ARG A 113 -27.37 7.39 -0.24
N MET A 114 -28.40 8.08 0.23
CA MET A 114 -28.27 9.35 0.93
C MET A 114 -29.06 9.33 2.23
N MET A 115 -28.56 10.04 3.25
CA MET A 115 -29.23 10.21 4.53
C MET A 115 -29.53 11.68 4.75
N ASP A 116 -30.78 11.99 5.06
CA ASP A 116 -31.16 13.31 5.55
C ASP A 116 -30.63 13.47 6.99
N MET A 117 -29.67 14.39 7.17
CA MET A 117 -29.02 14.60 8.46
C MET A 117 -29.93 15.21 9.52
N LYS A 118 -31.04 15.84 9.12
CA LYS A 118 -32.00 16.44 10.05
C LYS A 118 -32.98 15.42 10.58
N THR A 119 -33.39 14.46 9.76
CA THR A 119 -34.43 13.47 10.11
C THR A 119 -33.89 12.08 10.37
N GLY A 120 -32.65 11.78 9.98
CA GLY A 120 -32.06 10.43 10.02
C GLY A 120 -32.62 9.49 8.95
N LYS A 121 -33.54 9.95 8.09
CA LYS A 121 -34.11 9.12 7.03
C LYS A 121 -33.06 8.78 5.97
N ILE A 122 -32.95 7.49 5.68
CA ILE A 122 -32.06 6.96 4.64
C ILE A 122 -32.90 6.64 3.40
N ARG A 123 -32.39 7.05 2.23
CA ARG A 123 -33.05 6.85 0.95
C ARG A 123 -32.09 6.25 -0.07
N LEU A 124 -32.60 5.31 -0.85
CA LEU A 124 -31.99 4.91 -2.10
C LEU A 124 -32.63 5.73 -3.22
N TRP A 125 -31.81 6.27 -4.10
CA TRP A 125 -32.24 7.10 -5.21
C TRP A 125 -31.72 6.51 -6.51
N VAL A 126 -32.57 6.49 -7.53
CA VAL A 126 -32.13 6.31 -8.91
C VAL A 126 -32.54 7.53 -9.70
N PHE A 127 -31.57 8.17 -10.33
CA PHE A 127 -31.76 9.27 -11.25
C PHE A 127 -31.46 8.80 -12.68
N SER A 128 -32.10 9.38 -13.69
CA SER A 128 -31.78 9.16 -15.11
C SER A 128 -31.60 10.50 -15.80
N ALA A 129 -31.11 10.59 -17.03
CA ALA A 129 -30.91 11.89 -17.65
C ALA A 129 -32.22 12.55 -18.13
N ARG A 130 -33.14 11.75 -18.68
CA ARG A 130 -34.35 12.28 -19.35
C ARG A 130 -35.65 11.58 -18.96
N PRO A 131 -36.78 12.30 -18.93
CA PRO A 131 -36.90 13.76 -19.13
C PRO A 131 -36.51 14.58 -17.87
N ASP A 132 -35.69 15.62 -18.07
CA ASP A 132 -35.34 16.63 -17.05
C ASP A 132 -34.83 16.07 -15.70
N MET A 133 -33.99 15.04 -15.77
CA MET A 133 -33.49 14.28 -14.64
C MET A 133 -34.60 13.66 -13.75
N PRO A 134 -35.34 12.66 -14.26
CA PRO A 134 -36.40 12.01 -13.51
C PRO A 134 -35.81 11.05 -12.46
N ARG A 135 -36.60 10.72 -11.44
CA ARG A 135 -36.11 10.02 -10.25
C ARG A 135 -37.11 9.07 -9.61
N ILE A 136 -36.60 7.95 -9.12
CA ILE A 136 -37.32 7.03 -8.23
C ILE A 136 -36.56 6.90 -6.90
N MET A 137 -37.28 6.55 -5.85
CA MET A 137 -36.78 6.55 -4.49
C MET A 137 -37.33 5.40 -3.66
N SER A 138 -36.52 4.89 -2.73
CA SER A 138 -36.91 3.90 -1.73
C SER A 138 -36.49 4.35 -0.33
N GLU A 139 -37.41 4.30 0.65
CA GLU A 139 -37.13 4.54 2.08
C GLU A 139 -36.96 3.23 2.88
N ASP A 140 -37.12 2.04 2.27
CA ASP A 140 -37.14 0.74 2.95
C ASP A 140 -35.99 -0.21 2.55
N GLY A 141 -34.91 0.38 2.02
CA GLY A 141 -33.72 -0.35 1.59
C GLY A 141 -33.85 -1.02 0.22
N GLY A 142 -34.76 -0.53 -0.63
CA GLY A 142 -34.95 -0.97 -2.00
C GLY A 142 -36.01 -2.06 -2.18
N LYS A 143 -36.85 -2.33 -1.17
CA LYS A 143 -37.95 -3.31 -1.27
C LYS A 143 -39.14 -2.72 -2.01
N THR A 144 -39.44 -1.45 -1.79
CA THR A 144 -40.46 -0.70 -2.52
C THR A 144 -39.87 0.59 -3.07
N TRP A 145 -40.38 1.01 -4.23
CA TRP A 145 -39.91 2.18 -4.95
C TRP A 145 -41.08 3.07 -5.34
N VAL A 146 -40.89 4.37 -5.20
CA VAL A 146 -41.86 5.39 -5.61
C VAL A 146 -41.21 6.33 -6.61
N GLU A 147 -41.99 6.80 -7.57
CA GLU A 147 -41.56 7.81 -8.54
C GLU A 147 -41.90 9.20 -8.01
N LEU A 148 -40.95 10.13 -8.13
CA LEU A 148 -41.12 11.53 -7.72
C LEU A 148 -40.95 12.44 -8.94
N PRO A 149 -41.47 13.68 -8.88
CA PRO A 149 -41.28 14.64 -9.96
C PRO A 149 -39.79 14.80 -10.34
N PRO A 150 -39.49 14.98 -11.65
CA PRO A 150 -38.14 15.23 -12.12
C PRO A 150 -37.55 16.50 -11.51
N LEU A 151 -36.22 16.61 -11.47
CA LEU A 151 -35.54 17.77 -10.88
C LEU A 151 -35.60 19.02 -11.76
N GLY A 152 -35.96 18.89 -13.03
CA GLY A 152 -35.96 20.03 -13.97
C GLY A 152 -34.58 20.33 -14.53
N PHE A 153 -33.60 19.45 -14.33
CA PHE A 153 -32.22 19.68 -14.74
C PHE A 153 -31.97 19.15 -16.15
N ASP A 154 -31.58 20.05 -17.07
CA ASP A 154 -31.06 19.66 -18.37
C ASP A 154 -29.65 19.06 -18.21
N CYS A 155 -29.50 17.84 -18.72
CA CYS A 155 -28.24 17.11 -18.68
C CYS A 155 -28.13 16.14 -19.85
N ILE A 156 -26.88 15.80 -20.22
CA ILE A 156 -26.63 14.65 -21.08
C ILE A 156 -26.67 13.38 -20.24
N MET A 157 -25.95 13.42 -19.12
CA MET A 157 -25.91 12.38 -18.11
C MET A 157 -26.38 12.94 -16.79
N THR A 158 -27.15 12.14 -16.07
CA THR A 158 -27.48 12.40 -14.67
C THR A 158 -26.23 12.42 -13.78
N PHE A 159 -26.42 12.55 -12.46
CA PHE A 159 -25.37 12.50 -11.46
C PHE A 159 -24.37 11.38 -11.73
N SER A 160 -23.13 11.77 -12.04
CA SER A 160 -22.01 10.88 -12.25
C SER A 160 -21.18 10.70 -10.97
N SER A 161 -21.32 11.64 -10.04
CA SER A 161 -20.84 11.53 -8.67
C SER A 161 -21.78 12.23 -7.71
N ILE A 162 -21.93 11.68 -6.50
CA ILE A 162 -22.51 12.35 -5.34
C ILE A 162 -21.57 12.12 -4.18
N ILE A 163 -21.17 13.19 -3.49
CA ILE A 163 -20.29 13.12 -2.32
C ILE A 163 -20.91 13.85 -1.13
N ARG A 164 -20.63 13.34 0.06
CA ARG A 164 -20.96 14.00 1.31
C ARG A 164 -19.91 15.05 1.66
N VAL A 165 -20.36 16.21 2.12
CA VAL A 165 -19.53 17.36 2.51
C VAL A 165 -19.63 17.70 3.99
N ALA A 166 -18.58 18.29 4.53
CA ALA A 166 -18.50 18.78 5.91
C ALA A 166 -18.88 20.27 5.99
N PRO A 167 -19.23 20.81 7.18
CA PRO A 167 -19.44 20.10 8.45
C PRO A 167 -20.88 19.58 8.62
N ASP A 168 -21.80 20.00 7.77
CA ASP A 168 -23.25 19.75 7.90
C ASP A 168 -23.66 18.33 7.46
N GLY A 169 -22.78 17.58 6.80
CA GLY A 169 -23.05 16.22 6.32
C GLY A 169 -24.00 16.18 5.13
N ASN A 170 -24.20 17.33 4.47
CA ASN A 170 -25.01 17.46 3.27
C ASN A 170 -24.31 16.88 2.04
N TYR A 171 -24.95 16.91 0.88
CA TYR A 171 -24.40 16.30 -0.33
C TYR A 171 -24.25 17.30 -1.47
N LEU A 172 -23.18 17.11 -2.25
CA LEU A 172 -23.00 17.70 -3.56
C LEU A 172 -23.21 16.63 -4.63
N GLY A 173 -24.00 16.95 -5.64
CA GLY A 173 -24.21 16.14 -6.83
C GLY A 173 -23.55 16.78 -8.04
N PHE A 174 -22.89 15.97 -8.86
CA PHE A 174 -22.10 16.41 -10.00
C PHE A 174 -22.56 15.73 -11.28
N PHE A 175 -22.74 16.52 -12.34
CA PHE A 175 -23.20 16.04 -13.65
C PHE A 175 -22.68 16.97 -14.76
N HIS A 176 -23.08 16.74 -16.01
CA HIS A 176 -22.69 17.61 -17.13
C HIS A 176 -23.83 17.84 -18.12
N ARG A 177 -23.74 18.95 -18.86
CA ARG A 177 -24.71 19.32 -19.91
C ARG A 177 -24.01 19.96 -21.11
N ARG A 178 -24.77 20.16 -22.19
CA ARG A 178 -24.31 20.99 -23.32
C ARG A 178 -24.42 22.47 -22.95
N ASN A 179 -23.40 23.24 -23.34
CA ASN A 179 -23.42 24.69 -23.34
C ASN A 179 -23.02 25.16 -24.76
N GLY A 180 -24.02 25.44 -25.60
CA GLY A 180 -23.78 25.62 -27.04
C GLY A 180 -23.20 24.35 -27.67
N SER A 181 -22.02 24.46 -28.30
CA SER A 181 -21.30 23.33 -28.90
C SER A 181 -20.45 22.53 -27.91
N SER A 182 -20.17 23.09 -26.73
CA SER A 182 -19.23 22.51 -25.75
C SER A 182 -19.93 21.78 -24.60
N LEU A 183 -19.15 21.06 -23.79
CA LEU A 183 -19.63 20.44 -22.55
C LEU A 183 -19.13 21.19 -21.32
N VAL A 184 -19.99 21.32 -20.32
CA VAL A 184 -19.65 21.91 -19.03
C VAL A 184 -20.05 20.99 -17.89
N VAL A 185 -19.25 20.97 -16.84
CA VAL A 185 -19.50 20.22 -15.62
C VAL A 185 -20.16 21.11 -14.58
N LEU A 186 -21.17 20.57 -13.90
CA LEU A 186 -21.96 21.28 -12.90
C LEU A 186 -21.95 20.57 -11.55
N LYS A 187 -22.19 21.37 -10.51
CA LYS A 187 -22.43 20.96 -9.13
C LYS A 187 -23.79 21.50 -8.68
N THR A 188 -24.50 20.74 -7.84
CA THR A 188 -25.70 21.19 -7.12
C THR A 188 -25.68 20.61 -5.70
N LYS A 189 -26.35 21.26 -4.75
CA LYS A 189 -26.37 20.88 -3.32
C LYS A 189 -27.75 20.39 -2.90
N THR A 190 -27.79 19.36 -2.06
CA THR A 190 -28.99 18.94 -1.32
C THR A 190 -28.74 18.96 0.19
N ASN A 191 -29.73 19.47 0.93
CA ASN A 191 -29.67 19.61 2.40
C ASN A 191 -30.69 18.72 3.15
N ASP A 192 -31.34 17.80 2.42
CA ASP A 192 -32.47 16.98 2.91
C ASP A 192 -32.41 15.53 2.38
N GLY A 193 -31.20 15.07 2.07
CA GLY A 193 -30.96 13.70 1.61
C GLY A 193 -31.50 13.43 0.21
N GLY A 194 -31.47 14.43 -0.69
CA GLY A 194 -31.79 14.30 -2.11
C GLY A 194 -33.23 14.65 -2.50
N MET A 195 -34.03 15.20 -1.58
CA MET A 195 -35.42 15.55 -1.85
C MET A 195 -35.52 16.86 -2.64
N THR A 196 -34.75 17.87 -2.24
CA THR A 196 -34.59 19.14 -2.95
C THR A 196 -33.13 19.41 -3.27
N TRP A 197 -32.91 20.15 -4.35
CA TRP A 197 -31.59 20.47 -4.89
C TRP A 197 -31.52 21.97 -5.22
N SER A 198 -30.36 22.59 -5.00
CA SER A 198 -30.12 23.97 -5.41
C SER A 198 -30.01 24.10 -6.92
N GLU A 199 -30.08 25.33 -7.42
CA GLU A 199 -29.74 25.61 -8.82
C GLU A 199 -28.33 25.08 -9.17
N PRO A 200 -28.15 24.43 -10.33
CA PRO A 200 -26.83 23.94 -10.76
C PRO A 200 -25.85 25.07 -11.08
N GLU A 201 -24.65 24.96 -10.53
CA GLU A 201 -23.52 25.87 -10.76
C GLU A 201 -22.49 25.21 -11.69
N VAL A 202 -22.00 25.93 -12.70
CA VAL A 202 -20.90 25.45 -13.55
C VAL A 202 -19.60 25.51 -12.75
N ILE A 203 -18.86 24.40 -12.70
CA ILE A 203 -17.58 24.29 -12.00
C ILE A 203 -16.39 24.04 -12.94
N ALA A 204 -16.64 23.59 -14.17
CA ALA A 204 -15.59 23.46 -15.18
C ALA A 204 -16.17 23.67 -16.59
N ASP A 205 -15.52 24.56 -17.33
CA ASP A 205 -15.72 24.83 -18.76
C ASP A 205 -14.31 25.01 -19.34
N VAL A 206 -13.84 24.04 -20.11
CA VAL A 206 -12.45 24.00 -20.59
C VAL A 206 -12.46 24.02 -22.11
N GLU A 207 -11.97 25.13 -22.65
CA GLU A 207 -11.98 25.39 -24.09
C GLU A 207 -11.33 24.24 -24.86
N GLY A 208 -12.07 23.72 -25.85
CA GLY A 208 -11.61 22.67 -26.74
C GLY A 208 -11.42 21.28 -26.10
N LYS A 209 -11.82 21.08 -24.83
CA LYS A 209 -11.64 19.80 -24.11
C LYS A 209 -12.94 19.11 -23.70
N ASP A 210 -14.07 19.82 -23.74
CA ASP A 210 -15.40 19.28 -23.44
C ASP A 210 -15.45 18.42 -22.15
N PRO A 211 -15.16 19.00 -20.96
CA PRO A 211 -15.15 18.26 -19.71
C PRO A 211 -16.50 17.61 -19.43
N CYS A 212 -16.50 16.33 -19.07
CA CYS A 212 -17.72 15.60 -18.76
C CYS A 212 -17.52 14.49 -17.73
N GLU A 213 -18.64 13.91 -17.29
CA GLU A 213 -18.69 12.70 -16.46
C GLU A 213 -17.83 12.75 -15.18
N PRO A 214 -17.93 13.81 -14.35
CA PRO A 214 -17.07 14.01 -13.19
C PRO A 214 -17.20 12.87 -12.17
N PHE A 215 -16.05 12.50 -11.60
CA PHE A 215 -15.90 11.64 -10.43
C PHE A 215 -15.22 12.42 -9.31
N VAL A 216 -15.90 12.55 -8.17
CA VAL A 216 -15.43 13.36 -7.04
C VAL A 216 -15.24 12.48 -5.82
N PHE A 217 -14.07 12.59 -5.18
CA PHE A 217 -13.69 11.85 -3.98
C PHE A 217 -12.84 12.73 -3.05
N ARG A 218 -12.71 12.29 -1.79
CA ARG A 218 -12.06 13.06 -0.71
C ARG A 218 -10.64 12.54 -0.45
N SER A 219 -9.73 13.42 -0.07
CA SER A 219 -8.38 13.08 0.40
C SER A 219 -8.43 12.26 1.71
N PRO A 220 -7.42 11.41 1.99
CA PRO A 220 -7.39 10.62 3.23
C PRO A 220 -7.40 11.47 4.52
N ASP A 221 -6.81 12.67 4.47
CA ASP A 221 -6.78 13.60 5.60
C ASP A 221 -8.05 14.46 5.75
N ASN A 222 -9.04 14.23 4.87
CA ASN A 222 -10.32 14.93 4.78
C ASN A 222 -10.26 16.44 4.44
N LYS A 223 -9.10 16.98 4.06
CA LYS A 223 -8.93 18.42 3.81
C LYS A 223 -9.18 18.87 2.37
N GLU A 224 -9.26 17.96 1.43
CA GLU A 224 -9.36 18.29 -0.01
C GLU A 224 -10.33 17.33 -0.72
N LEU A 225 -11.06 17.85 -1.71
CA LEU A 225 -11.80 17.09 -2.69
C LEU A 225 -11.02 17.08 -4.00
N CYS A 226 -10.97 15.93 -4.66
CA CYS A 226 -10.44 15.78 -6.02
C CYS A 226 -11.60 15.44 -6.97
N CYS A 227 -11.67 16.14 -8.10
CA CYS A 227 -12.59 15.87 -9.19
C CYS A 227 -11.79 15.43 -10.42
N ILE A 228 -12.05 14.23 -10.92
CA ILE A 228 -11.52 13.72 -12.20
C ILE A 228 -12.63 13.79 -13.24
N MET A 229 -12.32 14.28 -14.43
CA MET A 229 -13.28 14.45 -15.52
C MET A 229 -12.74 13.83 -16.80
N ARG A 230 -13.64 13.27 -17.61
CA ARG A 230 -13.32 12.88 -18.98
C ARG A 230 -13.05 14.12 -19.83
N GLU A 231 -12.03 14.03 -20.66
CA GLU A 231 -11.76 14.95 -21.77
C GLU A 231 -12.42 14.36 -23.04
N ASN A 232 -13.49 14.99 -23.51
CA ASN A 232 -14.35 14.41 -24.54
C ASN A 232 -13.97 14.81 -25.97
N ALA A 233 -13.24 15.90 -26.17
CA ALA A 233 -12.80 16.35 -27.49
C ALA A 233 -11.66 15.47 -28.06
N ARG A 234 -11.05 14.60 -27.23
CA ARG A 234 -10.03 13.61 -27.60
C ARG A 234 -8.73 14.24 -28.08
N VAL A 235 -8.37 15.38 -27.50
CA VAL A 235 -7.17 16.14 -27.81
C VAL A 235 -6.08 16.00 -26.75
N GLY A 236 -6.37 15.33 -25.62
CA GLY A 236 -5.39 15.15 -24.56
C GLY A 236 -5.74 14.06 -23.55
N ARG A 237 -5.28 14.25 -22.32
CA ARG A 237 -5.59 13.39 -21.18
C ARG A 237 -6.86 13.85 -20.48
N SER A 238 -7.42 12.99 -19.64
CA SER A 238 -8.46 13.36 -18.68
C SER A 238 -8.03 14.56 -17.83
N LEU A 239 -9.01 15.23 -17.23
CA LEU A 239 -8.81 16.44 -16.44
C LEU A 239 -8.95 16.16 -14.96
N LEU A 240 -8.25 16.94 -14.13
CA LEU A 240 -8.35 16.91 -12.68
C LEU A 240 -8.40 18.33 -12.11
N MET A 241 -9.10 18.49 -10.99
CA MET A 241 -9.17 19.75 -10.24
C MET A 241 -9.45 19.47 -8.77
N PHE A 242 -9.08 20.41 -7.90
CA PHE A 242 -9.15 20.24 -6.45
C PHE A 242 -9.99 21.32 -5.78
N SER A 243 -10.62 20.98 -4.65
CA SER A 243 -11.30 21.94 -3.78
C SER A 243 -10.86 21.73 -2.33
N LYS A 244 -10.48 22.82 -1.65
CA LYS A 244 -10.07 22.82 -0.24
C LYS A 244 -11.13 23.34 0.71
N ASP A 245 -12.31 23.63 0.19
CA ASP A 245 -13.40 24.32 0.87
C ASP A 245 -14.74 23.62 0.62
N GLU A 246 -14.71 22.28 0.57
CA GLU A 246 -15.91 21.43 0.48
C GLU A 246 -16.74 21.69 -0.80
N GLY A 247 -16.05 21.99 -1.91
CA GLY A 247 -16.64 22.18 -3.23
C GLY A 247 -17.20 23.59 -3.49
N ASN A 248 -16.92 24.56 -2.61
CA ASN A 248 -17.33 25.95 -2.81
C ASN A 248 -16.53 26.62 -3.94
N SER A 249 -15.21 26.42 -3.95
CA SER A 249 -14.32 26.84 -5.02
C SER A 249 -13.45 25.68 -5.50
N TRP A 250 -12.91 25.82 -6.71
CA TRP A 250 -12.10 24.80 -7.36
C TRP A 250 -10.86 25.42 -8.00
N SER A 251 -9.77 24.66 -8.04
CA SER A 251 -8.59 25.00 -8.84
C SER A 251 -8.90 24.90 -10.33
N ASP A 252 -8.08 25.54 -11.16
CA ASP A 252 -8.12 25.33 -12.60
C ASP A 252 -7.92 23.85 -12.95
N PRO A 253 -8.64 23.31 -13.95
CA PRO A 253 -8.43 21.95 -14.42
C PRO A 253 -7.05 21.76 -15.05
N ILE A 254 -6.35 20.70 -14.66
CA ILE A 254 -5.08 20.26 -15.25
C ILE A 254 -5.20 18.83 -15.78
N ASP A 255 -4.24 18.37 -16.59
CA ASP A 255 -4.25 16.99 -17.08
C ASP A 255 -3.94 15.98 -15.98
N THR A 256 -4.62 14.82 -16.00
CA THR A 256 -4.28 13.64 -15.19
C THR A 256 -2.91 13.08 -15.56
N PRO A 257 -2.24 12.34 -14.65
CA PRO A 257 -1.14 11.47 -15.07
C PRO A 257 -1.64 10.48 -16.14
N TRP A 258 -0.71 9.96 -16.96
CA TRP A 258 -1.06 9.06 -18.08
C TRP A 258 -1.89 7.86 -17.61
N GLY A 259 -1.50 7.25 -16.49
CA GLY A 259 -2.14 6.06 -15.93
C GLY A 259 -3.62 6.25 -15.54
N LEU A 260 -4.07 7.48 -15.30
CA LEU A 260 -5.46 7.82 -14.96
C LEU A 260 -6.27 8.36 -16.15
N SER A 261 -5.68 8.48 -17.34
CA SER A 261 -6.38 9.02 -18.49
C SER A 261 -7.40 8.02 -19.05
N GLY A 262 -8.66 8.40 -19.09
CA GLY A 262 -9.76 7.54 -19.47
C GLY A 262 -11.14 8.20 -19.35
N ASP A 263 -12.16 7.36 -19.48
CA ASP A 263 -13.54 7.80 -19.44
C ASP A 263 -14.30 7.22 -18.25
N ARG A 264 -15.14 8.08 -17.66
CA ARG A 264 -16.13 7.73 -16.65
C ARG A 264 -15.50 7.00 -15.45
N HIS A 265 -14.65 7.70 -14.73
CA HIS A 265 -14.00 7.16 -13.53
C HIS A 265 -15.01 6.83 -12.42
N LYS A 266 -14.70 5.78 -11.68
CA LYS A 266 -15.32 5.46 -10.39
C LYS A 266 -14.25 4.79 -9.53
N GLY A 267 -14.10 5.23 -8.29
CA GLY A 267 -13.04 4.75 -7.42
C GLY A 267 -13.48 4.56 -5.98
N LEU A 268 -12.65 3.81 -5.24
CA LEU A 268 -12.78 3.58 -3.81
C LEU A 268 -11.39 3.47 -3.16
N TYR A 269 -11.34 3.63 -1.85
CA TYR A 269 -10.15 3.32 -1.06
C TYR A 269 -10.16 1.85 -0.63
N THR A 270 -9.02 1.19 -0.76
CA THR A 270 -8.75 -0.12 -0.16
C THR A 270 -8.39 0.04 1.34
N PRO A 271 -8.52 -1.02 2.16
CA PRO A 271 -8.17 -0.96 3.58
C PRO A 271 -6.73 -0.53 3.87
N ASP A 272 -5.81 -0.81 2.93
CA ASP A 272 -4.40 -0.41 2.99
C ASP A 272 -4.14 1.06 2.59
N GLY A 273 -5.19 1.84 2.33
CA GLY A 273 -5.13 3.28 2.03
C GLY A 273 -4.89 3.63 0.56
N ARG A 274 -4.70 2.65 -0.33
CA ARG A 274 -4.60 2.89 -1.79
C ARG A 274 -5.96 3.19 -2.41
N LEU A 275 -5.94 3.76 -3.60
CA LEU A 275 -7.09 4.02 -4.46
C LEU A 275 -7.11 3.01 -5.59
N VAL A 276 -8.29 2.42 -5.82
CA VAL A 276 -8.61 1.66 -7.03
C VAL A 276 -9.63 2.46 -7.81
N ILE A 277 -9.26 2.92 -9.02
CA ILE A 277 -10.13 3.72 -9.88
C ILE A 277 -10.37 2.97 -11.17
N ALA A 278 -11.61 2.50 -11.38
CA ALA A 278 -12.04 1.82 -12.60
C ALA A 278 -12.58 2.81 -13.64
N PHE A 279 -12.29 2.57 -14.91
CA PHE A 279 -12.68 3.41 -16.04
C PHE A 279 -12.49 2.69 -17.38
N ARG A 280 -12.99 3.28 -18.46
CA ARG A 280 -12.61 2.87 -19.82
C ARG A 280 -11.29 3.52 -20.19
N ASP A 281 -10.29 2.72 -20.54
CA ASP A 281 -8.98 3.22 -20.94
C ASP A 281 -9.05 4.06 -22.21
N MET A 282 -8.63 5.31 -22.15
CA MET A 282 -8.48 6.17 -23.31
C MET A 282 -7.11 6.87 -23.33
N ALA A 283 -6.16 6.40 -22.53
CA ALA A 283 -4.84 6.99 -22.47
C ALA A 283 -4.15 6.92 -23.86
N PRO A 284 -3.51 8.00 -24.32
CA PRO A 284 -2.75 7.99 -25.57
C PRO A 284 -1.76 6.83 -25.61
N ASN A 285 -1.67 6.14 -26.75
CA ASN A 285 -0.75 5.00 -26.98
C ASN A 285 -0.89 3.82 -26.00
N SER A 286 -1.98 3.73 -25.23
CA SER A 286 -2.16 2.62 -24.31
C SER A 286 -2.40 1.29 -25.05
N PRO A 287 -1.72 0.19 -24.65
CA PRO A 287 -1.98 -1.14 -25.20
C PRO A 287 -3.37 -1.66 -24.86
N THR A 288 -4.05 -1.06 -23.89
CA THR A 288 -5.42 -1.43 -23.48
C THR A 288 -6.48 -0.42 -23.86
N LYS A 289 -6.16 0.53 -24.76
CA LYS A 289 -7.10 1.56 -25.20
C LYS A 289 -8.43 0.96 -25.65
N GLY A 290 -9.53 1.45 -25.07
CA GLY A 290 -10.89 0.99 -25.31
C GLY A 290 -11.36 -0.15 -24.40
N HIS A 291 -10.49 -0.75 -23.59
CA HIS A 291 -10.87 -1.79 -22.64
C HIS A 291 -11.27 -1.22 -21.28
N PHE A 292 -11.90 -2.07 -20.46
CA PHE A 292 -12.25 -1.73 -19.09
C PHE A 292 -11.09 -2.07 -18.15
N VAL A 293 -10.61 -1.07 -17.43
CA VAL A 293 -9.39 -1.15 -16.63
C VAL A 293 -9.60 -0.52 -15.26
N ALA A 294 -8.68 -0.80 -14.34
CA ALA A 294 -8.49 -0.04 -13.12
C ALA A 294 -7.06 0.50 -13.02
N TRP A 295 -6.93 1.65 -12.36
CA TRP A 295 -5.67 2.21 -11.90
C TRP A 295 -5.54 1.98 -10.40
N VAL A 296 -4.33 1.63 -9.95
CA VAL A 296 -3.96 1.47 -8.54
C VAL A 296 -2.85 2.46 -8.21
N GLY A 297 -3.02 3.20 -7.11
CA GLY A 297 -2.01 4.11 -6.57
C GLY A 297 -2.56 4.89 -5.38
N THR A 298 -1.91 5.98 -4.99
CA THR A 298 -2.28 6.77 -3.81
C THR A 298 -2.87 8.13 -4.16
N TYR A 299 -3.56 8.77 -3.20
CA TYR A 299 -3.97 10.17 -3.36
C TYR A 299 -2.77 11.09 -3.62
N ASN A 300 -1.62 10.79 -3.00
CA ASN A 300 -0.39 11.57 -3.17
C ASN A 300 0.14 11.47 -4.61
N ASP A 301 -0.05 10.34 -5.29
CA ASP A 301 0.31 10.22 -6.71
C ASP A 301 -0.53 11.15 -7.57
N ILE A 302 -1.85 11.18 -7.35
CA ILE A 302 -2.76 12.09 -8.04
C ILE A 302 -2.36 13.54 -7.78
N ARG A 303 -2.13 13.88 -6.51
CA ARG A 303 -1.86 15.25 -6.08
C ARG A 303 -0.55 15.81 -6.59
N ASN A 304 0.44 14.95 -6.81
CA ASN A 304 1.76 15.30 -7.33
C ASN A 304 1.95 14.89 -8.81
N ASN A 305 0.87 14.52 -9.50
CA ASN A 305 0.88 14.12 -10.91
C ASN A 305 1.88 12.98 -11.22
N ARG A 306 1.99 12.01 -10.33
CA ARG A 306 2.76 10.77 -10.51
C ARG A 306 1.89 9.70 -11.14
N SER A 307 2.53 8.74 -11.77
CA SER A 307 1.85 7.74 -12.60
C SER A 307 0.95 6.79 -11.80
N GLY A 308 1.25 6.54 -10.52
CA GLY A 308 0.63 5.50 -9.69
C GLY A 308 1.49 4.25 -9.60
N GLU A 309 0.93 3.13 -9.14
CA GLU A 309 1.66 1.87 -8.94
C GLU A 309 1.55 0.95 -10.15
N TYR A 310 0.34 0.65 -10.60
CA TYR A 310 0.08 -0.22 -11.76
C TYR A 310 -1.34 -0.05 -12.32
N ARG A 311 -1.59 -0.62 -13.50
CA ARG A 311 -2.93 -0.75 -14.08
C ARG A 311 -3.36 -2.20 -14.15
N VAL A 312 -4.65 -2.44 -14.04
CA VAL A 312 -5.25 -3.77 -14.18
C VAL A 312 -6.25 -3.75 -15.33
N LYS A 313 -6.04 -4.58 -16.36
CA LYS A 313 -7.05 -4.85 -17.39
C LYS A 313 -8.09 -5.81 -16.81
N LEU A 314 -9.23 -5.24 -16.46
CA LEU A 314 -10.30 -5.93 -15.75
C LEU A 314 -11.15 -6.79 -16.68
N LEU A 315 -11.55 -6.25 -17.83
CA LEU A 315 -12.36 -6.96 -18.82
C LEU A 315 -11.96 -6.56 -20.25
N HIS A 316 -11.96 -7.55 -21.15
CA HIS A 316 -11.65 -7.35 -22.55
C HIS A 316 -12.89 -6.90 -23.31
N SER A 317 -12.77 -5.84 -24.12
CA SER A 317 -13.87 -5.33 -24.95
C SER A 317 -13.71 -5.81 -26.40
N TYR A 318 -14.68 -6.59 -26.88
CA TYR A 318 -14.77 -6.99 -28.29
C TYR A 318 -15.49 -5.97 -29.18
N ALA A 319 -15.82 -4.79 -28.65
CA ALA A 319 -16.45 -3.68 -29.38
C ALA A 319 -15.56 -2.43 -29.47
N GLY A 320 -14.24 -2.60 -29.35
CA GLY A 320 -13.33 -1.45 -29.24
C GLY A 320 -13.67 -0.64 -27.99
N SER A 321 -13.90 0.67 -28.15
CA SER A 321 -14.12 1.59 -27.02
C SER A 321 -15.56 1.68 -26.51
N ASP A 322 -16.53 0.93 -27.04
CA ASP A 322 -17.89 0.93 -26.47
C ASP A 322 -17.95 0.06 -25.20
N CYS A 323 -17.43 0.57 -24.10
CA CYS A 323 -17.53 -0.04 -22.77
C CYS A 323 -17.34 1.00 -21.67
N GLY A 324 -17.33 0.57 -20.41
CA GLY A 324 -17.09 1.43 -19.25
C GLY A 324 -18.38 1.74 -18.49
N TYR A 325 -18.42 2.90 -17.83
CA TYR A 325 -19.49 3.24 -16.87
C TYR A 325 -19.47 2.29 -15.68
N PRO A 326 -18.47 2.46 -14.79
CA PRO A 326 -18.24 1.53 -13.71
C PRO A 326 -19.22 1.76 -12.56
N GLY A 327 -19.80 0.65 -12.10
CA GLY A 327 -20.05 0.43 -10.69
C GLY A 327 -18.78 -0.14 -10.03
N LEU A 328 -18.45 0.32 -8.83
CA LEU A 328 -17.28 -0.18 -8.10
C LEU A 328 -17.59 -0.22 -6.61
N GLU A 329 -17.58 -1.43 -6.04
CA GLU A 329 -17.88 -1.67 -4.63
C GLU A 329 -16.77 -2.52 -3.99
N ILE A 330 -16.61 -2.41 -2.67
CA ILE A 330 -15.71 -3.27 -1.88
C ILE A 330 -16.49 -3.98 -0.77
N LEU A 331 -16.39 -5.31 -0.73
CA LEU A 331 -17.04 -6.14 0.27
C LEU A 331 -16.23 -6.15 1.59
N PRO A 332 -16.84 -6.55 2.73
CA PRO A 332 -16.15 -6.57 4.02
C PRO A 332 -14.87 -7.40 4.08
N ASP A 333 -14.72 -8.39 3.20
CA ASP A 333 -13.55 -9.26 3.10
C ASP A 333 -12.43 -8.71 2.18
N GLY A 334 -12.58 -7.46 1.73
CA GLY A 334 -11.65 -6.78 0.81
C GLY A 334 -11.89 -7.07 -0.67
N THR A 335 -12.88 -7.91 -1.03
CA THR A 335 -13.18 -8.21 -2.44
C THR A 335 -13.76 -6.98 -3.13
N ILE A 336 -13.10 -6.53 -4.20
CA ILE A 336 -13.56 -5.47 -5.09
C ILE A 336 -14.44 -6.09 -6.18
N VAL A 337 -15.61 -5.51 -6.40
CA VAL A 337 -16.56 -5.87 -7.46
C VAL A 337 -16.66 -4.70 -8.44
N ALA A 338 -16.07 -4.86 -9.61
CA ALA A 338 -16.08 -3.86 -10.67
C ALA A 338 -17.08 -4.26 -11.76
N THR A 339 -18.14 -3.48 -11.93
CA THR A 339 -19.25 -3.75 -12.87
C THR A 339 -19.24 -2.76 -14.00
N THR A 340 -19.34 -3.22 -15.25
CA THR A 340 -19.40 -2.40 -16.46
C THR A 340 -20.39 -3.00 -17.44
N TYR A 341 -20.77 -2.26 -18.48
CA TYR A 341 -21.22 -2.91 -19.71
C TYR A 341 -20.04 -3.12 -20.66
N ILE A 342 -20.09 -4.20 -21.43
CA ILE A 342 -19.03 -4.54 -22.39
C ILE A 342 -19.55 -5.56 -23.41
N LYS A 343 -19.04 -5.51 -24.65
CA LYS A 343 -19.19 -6.64 -25.56
C LYS A 343 -18.25 -7.74 -25.07
N TYR A 344 -18.82 -8.65 -24.29
CA TYR A 344 -18.07 -9.58 -23.44
C TYR A 344 -17.40 -10.72 -24.22
N ARG A 345 -17.94 -11.08 -25.38
CA ARG A 345 -17.40 -12.13 -26.26
C ARG A 345 -17.40 -11.66 -27.70
N ASP A 346 -16.54 -12.27 -28.49
CA ASP A 346 -16.65 -12.20 -29.94
C ASP A 346 -17.96 -12.87 -30.42
N GLY A 347 -18.48 -12.44 -31.56
CA GLY A 347 -19.74 -12.93 -32.14
C GLY A 347 -20.82 -11.85 -32.30
N GLN A 348 -22.05 -12.28 -32.56
CA GLN A 348 -23.18 -11.40 -32.90
C GLN A 348 -23.85 -10.77 -31.67
N ASN A 349 -23.71 -11.39 -30.50
CA ASN A 349 -24.27 -10.87 -29.26
C ASN A 349 -23.72 -9.47 -28.96
N LYS A 350 -24.63 -8.59 -28.53
CA LYS A 350 -24.33 -7.21 -28.13
C LYS A 350 -23.77 -7.18 -26.70
N HIS A 351 -23.75 -5.98 -26.13
CA HIS A 351 -23.14 -5.71 -24.84
C HIS A 351 -23.91 -6.37 -23.70
N SER A 352 -23.17 -6.94 -22.76
CA SER A 352 -23.65 -7.49 -21.50
C SER A 352 -23.30 -6.56 -20.35
N VAL A 353 -24.04 -6.63 -19.24
CA VAL A 353 -23.59 -6.08 -17.95
C VAL A 353 -22.84 -7.18 -17.22
N VAL A 354 -21.57 -6.92 -16.90
CA VAL A 354 -20.64 -7.91 -16.34
C VAL A 354 -19.90 -7.29 -15.17
N SER A 355 -19.75 -8.08 -14.11
CA SER A 355 -18.86 -7.78 -12.99
C SER A 355 -17.61 -8.65 -13.07
N THR A 356 -16.46 -8.10 -12.71
CA THR A 356 -15.27 -8.88 -12.33
C THR A 356 -14.99 -8.70 -10.85
N ARG A 357 -14.42 -9.73 -10.21
CA ARG A 357 -14.17 -9.81 -8.76
C ARG A 357 -12.69 -10.08 -8.51
N PHE A 358 -12.07 -9.29 -7.65
CA PHE A 358 -10.66 -9.47 -7.30
C PHE A 358 -10.36 -8.81 -5.95
N LYS A 359 -9.29 -9.23 -5.29
CA LYS A 359 -8.68 -8.55 -4.14
C LYS A 359 -7.42 -7.84 -4.59
N ILE A 360 -7.08 -6.74 -3.91
CA ILE A 360 -5.89 -5.95 -4.25
C ILE A 360 -4.60 -6.75 -4.06
N GLN A 361 -4.58 -7.65 -3.08
CA GLN A 361 -3.48 -8.56 -2.81
C GLN A 361 -3.18 -9.48 -4.01
N GLU A 362 -4.21 -10.00 -4.68
CA GLU A 362 -4.03 -10.85 -5.87
C GLU A 362 -3.35 -10.08 -7.01
N THR A 363 -3.71 -8.80 -7.20
CA THR A 363 -3.10 -7.95 -8.22
C THR A 363 -1.70 -7.49 -7.83
N ASP A 364 -1.39 -7.35 -6.53
CA ASP A 364 -0.03 -7.10 -6.04
C ASP A 364 0.91 -8.26 -6.35
N VAL A 365 0.48 -9.50 -6.13
CA VAL A 365 1.27 -10.71 -6.48
C VAL A 365 1.52 -10.79 -7.98
N LYS A 366 0.51 -10.50 -8.81
CA LYS A 366 0.71 -10.44 -10.26
C LYS A 366 1.65 -9.30 -10.67
N ASN A 367 1.58 -8.15 -10.00
CA ASN A 367 2.51 -7.04 -10.23
C ASN A 367 3.95 -7.40 -9.85
N ALA A 368 4.15 -8.11 -8.74
CA ALA A 368 5.46 -8.63 -8.37
C ALA A 368 6.05 -9.55 -9.44
N ASN A 369 5.24 -10.48 -9.95
CA ASN A 369 5.65 -11.36 -11.05
C ASN A 369 5.99 -10.57 -12.32
N TYR A 370 5.17 -9.58 -12.68
CA TYR A 370 5.46 -8.68 -13.81
C TYR A 370 6.83 -7.99 -13.64
N LEU A 371 7.10 -7.46 -12.45
CA LEU A 371 8.36 -6.76 -12.20
C LEU A 371 9.57 -7.70 -12.26
N LEU A 372 9.44 -8.93 -11.74
CA LEU A 372 10.47 -9.95 -11.90
C LEU A 372 10.74 -10.28 -13.38
N GLU A 373 9.71 -10.50 -14.17
CA GLU A 373 9.81 -10.81 -15.60
C GLU A 373 10.46 -9.68 -16.41
N ASN A 374 10.38 -8.45 -15.91
CA ASN A 374 10.96 -7.25 -16.51
C ASN A 374 12.26 -6.76 -15.82
N SER A 375 12.77 -7.50 -14.83
CA SER A 375 13.99 -7.16 -14.09
C SER A 375 15.26 -7.76 -14.70
N ILE A 376 16.43 -7.40 -14.13
CA ILE A 376 17.72 -8.00 -14.49
C ILE A 376 17.80 -9.51 -14.14
N ILE A 377 16.96 -9.99 -13.22
CA ILE A 377 16.92 -11.40 -12.78
C ILE A 377 15.87 -12.24 -13.50
N LYS A 378 15.28 -11.73 -14.59
CA LYS A 378 14.18 -12.42 -15.32
C LYS A 378 14.50 -13.86 -15.74
N ASN A 379 15.76 -14.17 -16.06
CA ASN A 379 16.18 -15.49 -16.53
C ASN A 379 16.71 -16.41 -15.41
N GLU A 380 16.77 -15.93 -14.18
CA GLU A 380 17.26 -16.73 -13.06
C GLU A 380 16.16 -17.71 -12.59
N PRO A 381 16.43 -19.02 -12.53
CA PRO A 381 15.46 -20.00 -12.05
C PRO A 381 15.26 -19.86 -10.53
N ALA A 382 14.15 -20.38 -10.01
CA ALA A 382 13.97 -20.50 -8.57
C ALA A 382 15.06 -21.40 -7.97
N TYR A 383 15.67 -20.98 -6.87
CA TYR A 383 16.62 -21.80 -6.13
C TYR A 383 16.46 -21.61 -4.62
N TYR A 384 16.81 -22.65 -3.89
CA TYR A 384 16.78 -22.71 -2.44
C TYR A 384 17.77 -23.76 -1.94
N HIS A 385 18.57 -23.41 -0.94
CA HIS A 385 19.34 -24.37 -0.16
C HIS A 385 19.55 -23.88 1.27
N THR A 386 19.80 -24.81 2.17
CA THR A 386 20.10 -24.53 3.59
C THR A 386 21.38 -25.21 4.04
N GLN A 387 22.04 -24.60 5.02
CA GLN A 387 23.25 -25.14 5.66
C GLN A 387 23.28 -24.73 7.14
N ILE A 388 23.71 -25.65 8.01
CA ILE A 388 23.98 -25.33 9.42
C ILE A 388 25.34 -24.62 9.50
N LEU A 389 25.39 -23.42 10.08
CA LEU A 389 26.63 -22.65 10.23
C LEU A 389 27.21 -22.72 11.63
N TYR A 390 26.36 -22.72 12.65
CA TYR A 390 26.79 -22.78 14.04
C TYR A 390 26.06 -23.90 14.75
N LYS A 391 26.78 -24.66 15.56
CA LYS A 391 26.20 -25.62 16.49
C LYS A 391 26.52 -25.18 17.91
N SER A 392 25.55 -25.39 18.79
CA SER A 392 25.73 -25.21 20.22
C SER A 392 26.71 -26.26 20.74
N GLU A 393 27.66 -25.81 21.54
CA GLU A 393 28.59 -26.67 22.27
C GLU A 393 28.34 -26.48 23.77
N LYS A 394 28.89 -27.39 24.59
CA LYS A 394 28.78 -27.29 26.04
C LYS A 394 29.32 -25.92 26.49
N ASP A 395 28.47 -25.11 27.11
CA ASP A 395 28.73 -23.75 27.58
C ASP A 395 28.85 -22.66 26.50
N ASN A 396 28.52 -22.94 25.23
CA ASN A 396 28.58 -21.96 24.14
C ASN A 396 27.41 -22.08 23.15
N SER A 397 26.35 -21.30 23.37
CA SER A 397 25.13 -21.35 22.57
C SER A 397 25.29 -20.73 21.17
N ALA A 398 24.79 -21.39 20.13
CA ALA A 398 24.69 -20.87 18.76
C ALA A 398 23.51 -19.90 18.64
N ARG A 399 23.68 -18.68 19.17
CA ARG A 399 22.62 -17.65 19.25
C ARG A 399 23.07 -16.27 18.78
N GLY A 400 22.11 -15.37 18.57
CA GLY A 400 22.35 -13.99 18.15
C GLY A 400 22.77 -13.85 16.69
N PRO A 401 21.96 -14.36 15.73
CA PRO A 401 22.29 -14.30 14.31
C PRO A 401 22.25 -12.87 13.78
N HIS A 402 23.29 -12.47 13.05
CA HIS A 402 23.26 -11.28 12.20
C HIS A 402 23.91 -11.62 10.86
N ILE A 403 23.32 -11.20 9.75
CA ILE A 403 23.89 -11.44 8.43
C ILE A 403 23.88 -10.15 7.61
N ILE A 404 24.99 -9.87 6.94
CA ILE A 404 25.14 -8.74 6.02
C ILE A 404 25.90 -9.17 4.76
N VAL A 405 25.79 -8.36 3.71
CA VAL A 405 26.64 -8.46 2.52
C VAL A 405 27.62 -7.30 2.55
N ALA A 406 28.92 -7.61 2.58
CA ALA A 406 29.97 -6.60 2.50
C ALA A 406 30.05 -5.99 1.08
N PRO A 407 30.63 -4.80 0.89
CA PRO A 407 30.60 -4.11 -0.41
C PRO A 407 31.19 -4.88 -1.59
N ASN A 408 32.16 -5.77 -1.32
CA ASN A 408 32.76 -6.62 -2.34
C ASN A 408 31.90 -7.85 -2.70
N GLY A 409 30.73 -8.04 -2.06
CA GLY A 409 29.86 -9.21 -2.22
C GLY A 409 30.21 -10.39 -1.31
N THR A 410 31.13 -10.25 -0.36
CA THR A 410 31.36 -11.28 0.68
C THR A 410 30.19 -11.28 1.66
N ILE A 411 29.62 -12.44 1.94
CA ILE A 411 28.56 -12.60 2.92
C ILE A 411 29.22 -12.84 4.27
N LEU A 412 28.83 -12.05 5.27
CA LEU A 412 29.31 -12.16 6.64
C LEU A 412 28.16 -12.64 7.52
N ALA A 413 28.24 -13.89 7.98
CA ALA A 413 27.32 -14.43 8.97
C ALA A 413 27.98 -14.32 10.34
N PHE A 414 27.35 -13.59 11.24
CA PHE A 414 27.76 -13.44 12.63
C PHE A 414 26.90 -14.33 13.52
N GLY A 415 27.56 -14.97 14.46
CA GLY A 415 26.92 -15.76 15.52
C GLY A 415 27.51 -15.40 16.87
N ARG A 416 26.91 -15.98 17.92
CA ARG A 416 27.30 -15.78 19.32
C ARG A 416 27.28 -14.31 19.71
N TRP A 417 26.23 -13.59 19.31
CA TRP A 417 26.07 -12.15 19.57
C TRP A 417 27.25 -11.34 19.01
N CYS A 418 27.53 -11.49 17.72
CA CYS A 418 28.61 -10.79 17.03
C CYS A 418 30.04 -11.03 17.59
N SER A 419 30.28 -12.10 18.35
CA SER A 419 31.64 -12.48 18.80
C SER A 419 32.34 -13.46 17.86
N SER A 420 31.59 -14.10 16.95
CA SER A 420 32.10 -15.05 15.98
C SER A 420 31.59 -14.72 14.58
N ILE A 421 32.38 -15.04 13.56
CA ILE A 421 32.03 -14.80 12.15
C ILE A 421 32.36 -16.02 11.28
N ARG A 422 31.53 -16.25 10.27
CA ARG A 422 31.84 -17.07 9.10
C ARG A 422 31.63 -16.23 7.85
N ARG A 423 32.43 -16.50 6.81
CA ARG A 423 32.41 -15.73 5.57
C ARG A 423 32.16 -16.64 4.38
N SER A 424 31.44 -16.14 3.39
CA SER A 424 31.27 -16.78 2.09
C SER A 424 31.60 -15.81 0.96
N THR A 425 32.45 -16.24 0.03
CA THR A 425 32.84 -15.48 -1.17
C THR A 425 32.25 -16.06 -2.45
N ASP A 426 31.37 -17.05 -2.34
CA ASP A 426 30.78 -17.80 -3.45
C ASP A 426 29.23 -17.86 -3.36
N LYS A 427 28.65 -16.79 -2.79
CA LYS A 427 27.20 -16.60 -2.62
C LYS A 427 26.55 -17.63 -1.68
N GLY A 428 27.23 -17.99 -0.60
CA GLY A 428 26.71 -18.91 0.42
C GLY A 428 26.73 -20.38 -0.01
N LYS A 429 27.54 -20.76 -1.02
CA LYS A 429 27.73 -22.18 -1.37
C LYS A 429 28.69 -22.84 -0.40
N THR A 430 29.80 -22.18 -0.07
CA THR A 430 30.76 -22.61 0.94
C THR A 430 31.01 -21.50 1.96
N TRP A 431 31.45 -21.91 3.16
CA TRP A 431 31.68 -21.01 4.29
C TRP A 431 33.05 -21.28 4.90
N SER A 432 33.71 -20.21 5.35
CA SER A 432 34.94 -20.32 6.14
C SER A 432 34.70 -21.11 7.43
N PRO A 433 35.77 -21.64 8.06
CA PRO A 433 35.72 -22.00 9.48
C PRO A 433 35.20 -20.84 10.33
N GLU A 434 34.63 -21.17 11.50
CA GLU A 434 34.24 -20.16 12.48
C GLU A 434 35.50 -19.46 12.99
N GLU A 435 35.50 -18.12 12.94
CA GLU A 435 36.53 -17.26 13.49
C GLU A 435 35.99 -16.54 14.72
N ASN A 436 36.69 -16.66 15.85
CA ASN A 436 36.43 -15.86 17.04
C ASN A 436 37.10 -14.49 16.88
N LEU A 437 36.31 -13.42 17.00
CA LEU A 437 36.78 -12.05 16.78
C LEU A 437 37.63 -11.51 17.93
N GLY A 438 37.64 -12.16 19.09
CA GLY A 438 38.42 -11.77 20.26
C GLY A 438 37.84 -10.57 21.03
N PHE A 439 36.64 -10.11 20.66
CA PHE A 439 35.91 -9.06 21.34
C PHE A 439 34.40 -9.36 21.34
N LYS A 440 33.66 -8.64 22.19
CA LYS A 440 32.20 -8.67 22.24
C LYS A 440 31.64 -7.49 21.45
N GLY A 441 30.69 -7.77 20.58
CA GLY A 441 29.84 -6.78 19.92
C GLY A 441 28.38 -6.99 20.30
N ASP A 442 27.53 -6.03 19.93
CA ASP A 442 26.08 -6.15 20.07
C ASP A 442 25.45 -6.38 18.71
N ASN A 443 25.66 -5.45 17.77
CA ASN A 443 24.99 -5.46 16.46
C ASN A 443 25.91 -4.91 15.35
N VAL A 444 25.58 -5.19 14.10
CA VAL A 444 26.38 -4.89 12.92
C VAL A 444 25.59 -4.08 11.88
N LEU A 445 26.29 -3.24 11.14
CA LEU A 445 25.76 -2.57 9.94
C LEU A 445 26.89 -2.26 8.95
N VAL A 446 26.50 -1.97 7.71
CA VAL A 446 27.41 -1.48 6.65
C VAL A 446 27.17 0.01 6.46
N ASP A 447 28.24 0.80 6.48
CA ASP A 447 28.22 2.20 6.03
C ASP A 447 28.29 2.19 4.50
N ASP A 448 27.15 2.27 3.82
CA ASP A 448 27.06 2.20 2.36
C ASP A 448 27.79 3.37 1.66
N ILE A 449 28.17 4.43 2.39
CA ILE A 449 28.92 5.56 1.84
C ILE A 449 30.42 5.28 1.79
N THR A 450 30.99 4.63 2.81
CA THR A 450 32.43 4.33 2.86
C THR A 450 32.76 2.90 2.43
N GLY A 451 31.80 1.98 2.57
CA GLY A 451 32.00 0.54 2.45
C GLY A 451 32.54 -0.12 3.73
N ASP A 452 32.61 0.60 4.84
CA ASP A 452 33.08 0.01 6.09
C ASP A 452 32.01 -0.88 6.72
N VAL A 453 32.45 -1.97 7.34
CA VAL A 453 31.60 -2.80 8.20
C VAL A 453 31.83 -2.38 9.65
N LEU A 454 30.75 -2.11 10.39
CA LEU A 454 30.80 -1.65 11.77
C LEU A 454 30.11 -2.66 12.68
N ILE A 455 30.80 -3.10 13.74
CA ILE A 455 30.20 -3.81 14.87
C ILE A 455 30.11 -2.85 16.04
N LEU A 456 28.90 -2.50 16.47
CA LEU A 456 28.65 -1.60 17.59
C LEU A 456 28.70 -2.35 18.91
N SER A 457 29.23 -1.69 19.94
CA SER A 457 29.19 -2.13 21.33
C SER A 457 29.00 -0.90 22.22
N PRO A 458 27.76 -0.39 22.37
CA PRO A 458 27.45 0.80 23.16
C PRO A 458 27.42 0.49 24.67
N ASP A 459 28.42 -0.24 25.16
CA ASP A 459 28.61 -0.57 26.57
C ASP A 459 28.57 0.70 27.43
N THR A 460 27.97 0.62 28.62
CA THR A 460 27.83 1.75 29.55
C THR A 460 29.16 2.32 30.00
N ASP A 461 30.19 1.48 30.15
CA ASP A 461 31.47 1.90 30.75
C ASP A 461 32.50 2.32 29.69
N SER A 462 32.42 1.75 28.49
CA SER A 462 33.37 2.01 27.40
C SER A 462 32.71 1.84 26.03
N PRO A 463 31.80 2.75 25.65
CA PRO A 463 31.10 2.65 24.39
C PRO A 463 32.10 2.70 23.23
N CYS A 464 32.02 1.72 22.33
CA CYS A 464 32.92 1.62 21.20
C CYS A 464 32.22 1.00 19.98
N LEU A 465 32.93 1.04 18.85
CA LEU A 465 32.65 0.21 17.71
C LEU A 465 33.94 -0.46 17.21
N TYR A 466 33.79 -1.53 16.46
CA TYR A 466 34.86 -2.17 15.71
C TYR A 466 34.61 -1.95 14.23
N ARG A 467 35.57 -1.30 13.56
CA ARG A 467 35.49 -0.97 12.14
C ARG A 467 36.37 -1.92 11.34
N SER A 468 35.82 -2.46 10.28
CA SER A 468 36.56 -3.14 9.22
C SER A 468 36.45 -2.35 7.93
N THR A 469 37.62 -1.98 7.38
CA THR A 469 37.75 -1.29 6.09
C THR A 469 38.13 -2.25 4.96
N ASP A 470 38.09 -3.56 5.24
CA ASP A 470 38.56 -4.62 4.35
C ASP A 470 37.54 -5.75 4.17
N ASN A 471 36.25 -5.45 4.32
CA ASN A 471 35.13 -6.39 4.13
C ASN A 471 35.06 -7.47 5.22
N GLY A 472 35.33 -7.10 6.46
CA GLY A 472 35.16 -7.93 7.65
C GLY A 472 36.34 -8.84 7.97
N TYR A 473 37.55 -8.60 7.43
CA TYR A 473 38.72 -9.44 7.71
C TYR A 473 39.53 -8.95 8.91
N ASN A 474 39.74 -7.64 9.03
CA ASN A 474 40.43 -7.03 10.16
C ASN A 474 39.55 -5.99 10.85
N TRP A 475 39.72 -5.86 12.16
CA TRP A 475 38.88 -5.00 13.00
C TRP A 475 39.72 -4.03 13.82
N LYS A 476 39.34 -2.76 13.78
CA LYS A 476 39.93 -1.70 14.60
C LYS A 476 38.90 -1.18 15.59
N LYS A 477 39.22 -1.23 16.88
CA LYS A 477 38.41 -0.61 17.93
C LYS A 477 38.48 0.92 17.85
N GLU A 478 37.33 1.57 17.88
CA GLU A 478 37.16 3.02 17.93
C GLU A 478 36.23 3.38 19.09
N ASN A 479 36.64 4.35 19.92
CA ASN A 479 35.76 4.86 20.96
C ASN A 479 34.68 5.75 20.34
N ILE A 480 33.46 5.66 20.86
CA ILE A 480 32.31 6.44 20.38
C ILE A 480 31.67 7.23 21.52
N ILE A 481 30.84 8.20 21.17
CA ILE A 481 30.01 8.93 22.13
C ILE A 481 28.55 8.57 21.88
N VAL A 482 27.82 8.19 22.93
CA VAL A 482 26.38 7.93 22.88
C VAL A 482 25.65 9.00 23.70
N TYR A 483 24.68 9.66 23.08
CA TYR A 483 23.82 10.64 23.72
C TYR A 483 22.46 10.03 24.06
N ALA A 484 22.00 10.30 25.28
CA ALA A 484 20.69 9.85 25.75
C ALA A 484 19.54 10.48 24.97
N ASN A 485 18.38 9.83 25.01
CA ASN A 485 17.13 10.43 24.55
C ASN A 485 16.60 11.48 25.53
N ALA A 486 15.44 12.08 25.23
CA ALA A 486 14.83 13.12 26.05
C ALA A 486 14.47 12.69 27.49
N MET A 487 14.35 11.38 27.75
CA MET A 487 14.12 10.82 29.09
C MET A 487 15.42 10.53 29.85
N GLY A 488 16.59 10.80 29.25
CA GLY A 488 17.88 10.42 29.81
C GLY A 488 18.19 8.92 29.66
N HIS A 489 17.39 8.16 28.91
CA HIS A 489 17.63 6.74 28.66
C HIS A 489 18.54 6.55 27.44
N GLY A 490 19.17 5.38 27.35
CA GLY A 490 20.14 5.01 26.33
C GLY A 490 21.59 4.96 26.82
N ILE A 491 21.84 5.47 28.03
CA ILE A 491 23.14 5.50 28.71
C ILE A 491 22.96 5.24 30.21
N GLY A 492 24.06 5.03 30.93
CA GLY A 492 24.06 4.90 32.40
C GLY A 492 23.21 3.72 32.87
N ASN A 493 22.31 3.95 33.82
CA ASN A 493 21.50 2.88 34.44
C ASN A 493 20.42 2.30 33.52
N VAL A 494 20.07 2.96 32.42
CA VAL A 494 19.08 2.46 31.45
C VAL A 494 19.72 2.52 30.06
N PRO A 495 20.72 1.66 29.78
CA PRO A 495 21.40 1.68 28.50
C PRO A 495 20.47 1.22 27.37
N ILE A 496 20.85 1.58 26.14
CA ILE A 496 20.25 1.01 24.95
C ILE A 496 20.74 -0.43 24.76
N ASP A 497 19.82 -1.33 24.48
CA ASP A 497 20.09 -2.70 24.07
C ASP A 497 19.79 -2.85 22.57
N MET A 498 20.80 -3.28 21.82
CA MET A 498 20.70 -3.53 20.38
C MET A 498 21.09 -4.95 19.99
N ALA A 499 21.54 -5.78 20.94
CA ALA A 499 22.14 -7.08 20.64
C ALA A 499 21.14 -8.06 20.00
N ALA A 500 19.86 -7.88 20.33
CA ALA A 500 18.77 -8.70 19.82
C ALA A 500 17.92 -7.98 18.76
N MET A 501 18.46 -6.96 18.10
CA MET A 501 17.78 -6.24 17.00
C MET A 501 18.23 -6.78 15.64
N GLU A 502 17.46 -6.54 14.58
CA GLU A 502 17.99 -6.73 13.22
C GLU A 502 19.18 -5.80 12.95
N THR A 503 19.98 -6.14 11.93
CA THR A 503 21.11 -5.33 11.47
C THR A 503 20.70 -3.89 11.14
N GLY A 504 21.63 -2.96 11.35
CA GLY A 504 21.41 -1.55 11.04
C GLY A 504 21.49 -1.25 9.54
N ILE A 505 21.00 -0.08 9.14
CA ILE A 505 20.98 0.38 7.75
C ILE A 505 21.71 1.72 7.59
N THR A 506 22.15 2.00 6.36
CA THR A 506 22.51 3.35 5.93
C THR A 506 21.35 3.95 5.14
N LEU A 507 20.85 5.11 5.53
CA LEU A 507 19.76 5.80 4.83
C LEU A 507 20.20 6.23 3.42
N LYS A 508 19.36 6.01 2.42
CA LYS A 508 19.60 6.28 1.00
C LYS A 508 18.81 7.48 0.51
N TYR A 509 17.74 7.87 1.20
CA TYR A 509 16.78 8.86 0.75
C TYR A 509 16.64 10.04 1.72
N GLY A 510 15.95 11.09 1.26
CA GLY A 510 15.61 12.27 2.06
C GLY A 510 16.81 13.12 2.52
N ASP A 511 16.52 14.04 3.44
CA ASP A 511 17.49 15.03 3.96
C ASP A 511 18.58 14.40 4.84
N HIS A 512 18.36 13.18 5.33
CA HIS A 512 19.26 12.42 6.18
C HIS A 512 20.02 11.32 5.44
N ARG A 513 20.08 11.39 4.11
CA ARG A 513 20.84 10.44 3.29
C ARG A 513 22.27 10.26 3.80
N GLY A 514 22.66 9.02 4.02
CA GLY A 514 23.96 8.60 4.54
C GLY A 514 24.01 8.46 6.06
N ARG A 515 22.94 8.78 6.80
CA ARG A 515 22.83 8.49 8.24
C ARG A 515 22.89 6.98 8.48
N LEU A 516 23.63 6.57 9.50
CA LEU A 516 23.60 5.20 10.01
C LEU A 516 22.47 5.11 11.03
N LEU A 517 21.62 4.09 10.94
CA LEU A 517 20.46 3.92 11.79
C LEU A 517 20.32 2.46 12.23
N ILE A 518 20.04 2.25 13.51
CA ILE A 518 19.86 0.90 14.06
C ILE A 518 18.72 0.88 15.07
N ALA A 519 17.92 -0.18 15.03
CA ALA A 519 16.84 -0.39 15.98
C ALA A 519 17.40 -0.65 17.39
N GLY A 520 16.59 -0.39 18.41
CA GLY A 520 16.98 -0.59 19.79
C GLY A 520 15.78 -0.74 20.74
N ARG A 521 16.11 -1.04 21.99
CA ARG A 521 15.18 -0.95 23.11
C ARG A 521 15.88 -0.43 24.34
N VAL A 522 15.10 0.02 25.31
CA VAL A 522 15.58 0.32 26.66
C VAL A 522 14.66 -0.34 27.69
N GLN A 523 15.21 -0.62 28.87
CA GLN A 523 14.55 -1.46 29.89
C GLN A 523 14.51 -0.73 31.24
N PRO A 524 13.74 0.36 31.36
CA PRO A 524 13.65 1.11 32.61
C PRO A 524 12.91 0.30 33.70
N PRO A 525 13.15 0.60 34.98
CA PRO A 525 13.98 1.69 35.48
C PRO A 525 15.47 1.35 35.65
N ALA A 526 15.86 0.08 35.50
CA ALA A 526 17.15 -0.43 35.96
C ALA A 526 18.06 -0.98 34.84
N GLY A 527 17.63 -0.91 33.58
CA GLY A 527 18.41 -1.42 32.46
C GLY A 527 18.43 -2.95 32.38
N ASP A 528 17.49 -3.62 33.05
CA ASP A 528 17.41 -5.07 33.13
C ASP A 528 16.07 -5.60 32.64
N ASN A 529 16.05 -6.86 32.18
CA ASN A 529 14.87 -7.50 31.64
C ASN A 529 14.03 -8.25 32.69
N ALA A 530 14.00 -7.81 33.95
CA ALA A 530 13.18 -8.45 34.98
C ALA A 530 11.68 -8.38 34.62
N GLN A 531 10.97 -9.47 34.91
CA GLN A 531 9.56 -9.63 34.53
C GLN A 531 8.64 -8.53 35.08
N GLU A 532 8.96 -7.97 36.25
CA GLU A 532 8.21 -6.87 36.84
C GLU A 532 8.32 -5.54 36.09
N TYR A 533 9.34 -5.38 35.23
CA TYR A 533 9.58 -4.16 34.47
C TYR A 533 9.19 -4.26 32.99
N TRP A 534 8.76 -5.42 32.51
CA TRP A 534 8.44 -5.62 31.08
C TRP A 534 7.43 -4.64 30.50
N MET A 535 6.50 -4.13 31.31
CA MET A 535 5.52 -3.13 30.89
C MET A 535 6.12 -1.73 30.66
N TYR A 536 7.32 -1.47 31.18
CA TYR A 536 8.04 -0.23 30.99
C TYR A 536 9.09 -0.31 29.86
N ASN A 537 9.44 -1.51 29.41
CA ASN A 537 10.35 -1.70 28.28
C ASN A 537 9.74 -1.07 27.04
N TYR A 538 10.54 -0.33 26.27
CA TYR A 538 10.07 0.29 25.04
C TYR A 538 11.13 0.29 23.96
N ASN A 539 10.67 0.24 22.70
CA ASN A 539 11.55 0.42 21.55
C ASN A 539 12.02 1.85 21.37
N THR A 540 13.21 1.96 20.82
CA THR A 540 13.84 3.18 20.35
C THR A 540 14.70 2.83 19.14
N ALA A 541 15.52 3.75 18.68
CA ALA A 541 16.60 3.51 17.74
C ALA A 541 17.81 4.32 18.21
N MET A 542 18.95 4.18 17.52
CA MET A 542 19.98 5.20 17.58
C MET A 542 20.58 5.45 16.21
N TYR A 543 21.05 6.68 16.00
CA TYR A 543 21.55 7.11 14.70
C TYR A 543 22.85 7.89 14.79
N SER A 544 23.61 7.89 13.70
CA SER A 544 24.86 8.63 13.54
C SER A 544 24.94 9.28 12.17
N ASP A 545 25.27 10.57 12.16
CA ASP A 545 25.48 11.35 10.92
C ASP A 545 26.97 11.49 10.56
N ASP A 546 27.88 11.10 11.45
CA ASP A 546 29.33 11.35 11.37
C ASP A 546 30.17 10.08 11.18
N ARG A 547 29.56 9.07 10.54
CA ARG A 547 30.16 7.74 10.24
C ARG A 547 30.43 6.90 11.49
N GLY A 548 29.61 7.07 12.53
CA GLY A 548 29.63 6.25 13.74
C GLY A 548 30.50 6.78 14.87
N LYS A 549 30.98 8.03 14.81
CA LYS A 549 31.78 8.62 15.91
C LYS A 549 30.90 9.05 17.07
N THR A 550 29.76 9.65 16.75
CA THR A 550 28.73 10.03 17.72
C THR A 550 27.39 9.42 17.35
N TRP A 551 26.63 9.03 18.36
CA TRP A 551 25.34 8.38 18.24
C TRP A 551 24.31 9.05 19.13
N GLN A 552 23.14 9.35 18.59
CA GLN A 552 22.01 9.90 19.33
C GLN A 552 20.92 8.84 19.45
N VAL A 553 20.49 8.55 20.68
CA VAL A 553 19.34 7.66 20.93
C VAL A 553 18.05 8.41 20.60
N SER A 554 17.18 7.76 19.84
CA SER A 554 15.90 8.30 19.38
C SER A 554 14.87 8.36 20.52
N ASP A 555 13.77 9.07 20.28
CA ASP A 555 12.66 9.08 21.22
C ASP A 555 12.05 7.68 21.41
N GLY A 556 11.39 7.45 22.56
CA GLY A 556 10.70 6.20 22.82
C GLY A 556 9.47 6.02 21.94
N ILE A 557 9.24 4.80 21.45
CA ILE A 557 8.16 4.49 20.50
C ILE A 557 6.91 4.01 21.23
N MET A 558 6.98 2.83 21.86
CA MET A 558 5.83 2.18 22.50
C MET A 558 6.31 1.29 23.64
N THR A 559 5.66 1.38 24.81
CA THR A 559 5.93 0.49 25.96
C THR A 559 5.38 -0.92 25.76
N GLY A 560 5.91 -1.90 26.47
CA GLY A 560 5.54 -3.31 26.31
C GLY A 560 6.06 -3.92 25.00
N THR A 561 7.15 -3.38 24.45
CA THR A 561 7.77 -3.86 23.21
C THR A 561 9.18 -4.38 23.45
N GLY A 562 9.72 -5.11 22.47
CA GLY A 562 10.97 -5.85 22.60
C GLY A 562 11.89 -5.68 21.40
N GLU A 563 12.45 -6.78 20.91
CA GLU A 563 13.33 -6.82 19.73
C GLU A 563 12.63 -6.32 18.47
N ALA A 564 13.36 -5.61 17.61
CA ALA A 564 12.80 -4.96 16.45
C ALA A 564 13.73 -4.97 15.24
N ALA A 565 13.15 -4.61 14.10
CA ALA A 565 13.81 -4.42 12.83
C ALA A 565 13.26 -3.15 12.15
N LEU A 566 14.03 -2.57 11.24
CA LEU A 566 13.62 -1.38 10.49
C LEU A 566 14.07 -1.45 9.02
N ALA A 567 13.32 -0.76 8.16
CA ALA A 567 13.65 -0.61 6.75
C ALA A 567 13.25 0.78 6.26
N GLU A 568 14.12 1.41 5.47
CA GLU A 568 13.82 2.66 4.78
C GLU A 568 13.10 2.36 3.46
N LEU A 569 12.02 3.08 3.18
CA LEU A 569 11.23 3.01 1.95
C LEU A 569 11.73 4.03 0.92
N SER A 570 11.34 3.87 -0.34
CA SER A 570 11.74 4.72 -1.47
C SER A 570 11.34 6.18 -1.32
N ASP A 571 10.34 6.47 -0.49
CA ASP A 571 9.89 7.83 -0.14
C ASP A 571 10.65 8.45 1.05
N GLY A 572 11.61 7.74 1.62
CA GLY A 572 12.43 8.16 2.76
C GLY A 572 11.79 7.93 4.13
N LYS A 573 10.55 7.41 4.19
CA LYS A 573 9.98 6.95 5.46
C LYS A 573 10.71 5.71 5.95
N ILE A 574 10.75 5.53 7.26
CA ILE A 574 11.30 4.32 7.88
C ILE A 574 10.17 3.54 8.53
N TYR A 575 9.96 2.32 8.05
CA TYR A 575 9.08 1.35 8.66
C TYR A 575 9.81 0.64 9.81
N TYR A 576 9.16 0.57 10.97
CA TYR A 576 9.68 -0.07 12.17
C TYR A 576 8.76 -1.24 12.54
N ASN A 577 9.32 -2.45 12.67
CA ASN A 577 8.58 -3.65 13.06
C ASN A 577 9.14 -4.21 14.36
N SER A 578 8.27 -4.41 15.34
CA SER A 578 8.66 -4.78 16.70
C SER A 578 7.92 -6.01 17.20
N ARG A 579 8.67 -6.79 17.98
CA ARG A 579 8.15 -7.77 18.92
C ARG A 579 7.26 -7.08 19.94
N SER A 580 6.03 -7.57 20.04
CA SER A 580 5.19 -7.24 21.19
C SER A 580 5.60 -8.11 22.38
N HIS A 581 6.24 -7.52 23.37
CA HIS A 581 6.53 -8.22 24.61
C HIS A 581 5.21 -8.40 25.36
N MET A 582 4.88 -9.64 25.76
CA MET A 582 3.60 -9.93 26.41
C MET A 582 2.38 -9.67 25.50
N SER A 583 2.46 -10.06 24.23
CA SER A 583 1.35 -9.92 23.29
C SER A 583 0.13 -10.74 23.71
N ILE A 584 -1.00 -10.07 23.97
CA ILE A 584 -2.29 -10.73 24.24
C ILE A 584 -3.10 -10.98 22.96
N ASP A 585 -2.80 -10.24 21.90
CA ASP A 585 -3.46 -10.28 20.60
C ASP A 585 -2.62 -11.00 19.54
N HIS A 586 -1.46 -11.54 19.93
CA HIS A 586 -0.53 -12.28 19.10
C HIS A 586 -0.16 -11.56 17.79
N ARG A 587 0.08 -10.24 17.83
CA ARG A 587 0.38 -9.44 16.64
C ARG A 587 1.59 -8.53 16.83
N ARG A 588 2.32 -8.29 15.74
CA ARG A 588 3.48 -7.39 15.72
C ARG A 588 3.05 -5.94 15.99
N ARG A 589 3.95 -5.14 16.56
CA ARG A 589 3.78 -3.69 16.68
C ARG A 589 4.55 -3.00 15.57
N ILE A 590 3.95 -2.03 14.91
CA ILE A 590 4.59 -1.27 13.84
C ILE A 590 4.51 0.22 14.11
N ALA A 591 5.45 0.98 13.57
CA ALA A 591 5.49 2.44 13.63
C ALA A 591 6.26 3.01 12.43
N TRP A 592 6.15 4.32 12.22
CA TRP A 592 6.80 5.00 11.09
C TRP A 592 7.62 6.20 11.56
N SER A 593 8.80 6.40 10.98
CA SER A 593 9.53 7.66 11.08
C SER A 593 9.44 8.43 9.78
N HIS A 594 9.19 9.73 9.90
CA HIS A 594 9.16 10.69 8.80
C HIS A 594 10.30 11.73 8.91
N ASP A 595 11.22 11.56 9.86
CA ASP A 595 12.31 12.49 10.20
C ASP A 595 13.70 11.81 10.27
N GLY A 596 13.89 10.75 9.47
CA GLY A 596 15.17 10.04 9.37
C GLY A 596 15.53 9.24 10.63
N GLY A 597 14.54 8.75 11.37
CA GLY A 597 14.72 7.83 12.49
C GLY A 597 14.88 8.52 13.85
N GLN A 598 14.73 9.84 13.93
CA GLN A 598 14.81 10.57 15.20
C GLN A 598 13.57 10.31 16.07
N ARG A 599 12.38 10.28 15.44
CA ARG A 599 11.11 9.92 16.08
C ARG A 599 10.36 8.91 15.24
N PHE A 600 9.67 8.01 15.92
CA PHE A 600 8.71 7.11 15.31
C PHE A 600 7.33 7.40 15.88
N VAL A 601 6.36 7.53 14.99
CA VAL A 601 4.98 7.95 15.26
C VAL A 601 4.02 6.97 14.58
N ASP A 602 2.73 7.28 14.64
CA ASP A 602 1.66 6.55 13.95
C ASP A 602 1.61 5.06 14.31
N TRP A 603 1.89 4.68 15.55
CA TRP A 603 1.97 3.27 15.90
C TRP A 603 0.66 2.52 15.58
N TYR A 604 0.79 1.27 15.13
CA TYR A 604 -0.32 0.40 14.77
C TYR A 604 -0.04 -1.05 15.18
N VAL A 605 -1.10 -1.85 15.32
CA VAL A 605 -1.00 -3.30 15.49
C VAL A 605 -1.15 -3.93 14.12
N SER A 606 -0.12 -4.63 13.64
CA SER A 606 -0.14 -5.21 12.29
C SER A 606 -1.37 -6.12 12.08
N ASP A 607 -2.03 -5.98 10.93
CA ASP A 607 -3.14 -6.87 10.55
C ASP A 607 -2.65 -8.21 9.97
N ASP A 608 -1.50 -8.20 9.28
CA ASP A 608 -0.97 -9.40 8.59
C ASP A 608 0.09 -10.18 9.38
N LEU A 609 0.90 -9.50 10.21
CA LEU A 609 2.04 -10.10 10.87
C LEU A 609 1.75 -10.46 12.32
N PHE A 610 1.87 -11.75 12.62
CA PHE A 610 1.59 -12.33 13.93
C PHE A 610 2.82 -12.42 14.81
N GLU A 611 2.58 -12.42 16.11
CA GLU A 611 3.56 -12.65 17.16
C GLU A 611 3.51 -14.11 17.61
N ILE A 612 4.68 -14.68 17.91
CA ILE A 612 4.82 -16.08 18.27
C ILE A 612 5.73 -16.23 19.49
N GLY A 613 5.52 -17.26 20.31
CA GLY A 613 6.39 -17.57 21.44
C GLY A 613 5.59 -18.18 22.58
N GLU A 614 6.24 -19.09 23.32
CA GLU A 614 5.65 -19.88 24.39
C GLU A 614 4.73 -19.02 25.28
N PRO A 615 3.45 -19.40 25.41
CA PRO A 615 2.56 -18.76 26.36
C PRO A 615 3.10 -18.97 27.77
N PHE A 616 3.18 -17.91 28.55
CA PHE A 616 3.62 -17.99 29.94
C PHE A 616 2.54 -17.41 30.86
N TYR A 617 2.50 -17.88 32.12
CA TYR A 617 1.61 -17.29 33.11
C TYR A 617 2.15 -15.92 33.52
N PHE A 618 1.42 -14.86 33.17
CA PHE A 618 1.74 -13.54 33.67
C PHE A 618 1.08 -13.32 35.03
N LYS A 619 1.79 -12.69 35.96
CA LYS A 619 1.36 -12.48 37.36
C LYS A 619 -0.01 -11.79 37.54
N TYR A 620 -0.58 -11.23 36.47
CA TYR A 620 -1.90 -10.59 36.43
C TYR A 620 -2.99 -11.44 35.75
N GLY A 621 -2.77 -12.73 35.52
CA GLY A 621 -3.81 -13.67 35.10
C GLY A 621 -4.05 -13.79 33.59
N SER A 622 -3.16 -13.25 32.74
CA SER A 622 -3.18 -13.46 31.29
C SER A 622 -2.15 -14.53 30.86
N GLN A 623 -2.34 -15.10 29.66
CA GLN A 623 -1.38 -16.00 28.99
C GLN A 623 -0.84 -15.36 27.70
N PRO A 624 -0.09 -14.25 27.81
CA PRO A 624 0.43 -13.59 26.63
C PRO A 624 1.52 -14.44 25.95
N SER A 625 1.73 -14.22 24.67
CA SER A 625 2.92 -14.72 23.97
C SER A 625 4.16 -13.93 24.41
N TYR A 626 5.27 -14.64 24.63
CA TYR A 626 6.56 -14.00 24.87
C TYR A 626 6.99 -13.15 23.67
N GLY A 627 6.71 -13.60 22.44
CA GLY A 627 7.17 -12.95 21.21
C GLY A 627 8.56 -13.40 20.75
N CYS A 628 8.95 -13.07 19.52
CA CYS A 628 10.22 -13.45 18.91
C CYS A 628 10.84 -12.28 18.13
N ARG A 629 12.18 -12.22 18.03
CA ARG A 629 12.84 -11.34 17.07
C ARG A 629 12.55 -11.85 15.66
N ALA A 630 12.29 -10.92 14.74
CA ALA A 630 12.11 -11.17 13.32
C ALA A 630 13.26 -10.57 12.51
N GLY A 631 13.46 -11.09 11.30
CA GLY A 631 14.32 -10.45 10.31
C GLY A 631 13.49 -9.55 9.38
N LEU A 632 14.12 -8.50 8.85
CA LEU A 632 13.49 -7.57 7.91
C LEU A 632 14.54 -6.98 6.97
N VAL A 633 14.27 -7.02 5.67
CA VAL A 633 15.15 -6.40 4.67
C VAL A 633 14.35 -5.88 3.48
N ARG A 634 14.81 -4.79 2.87
CA ARG A 634 14.29 -4.28 1.60
C ARG A 634 15.14 -4.77 0.44
N ILE A 635 14.51 -5.25 -0.63
CA ILE A 635 15.23 -5.64 -1.85
C ILE A 635 15.88 -4.40 -2.49
N PRO A 636 17.14 -4.48 -2.96
CA PRO A 636 17.83 -3.34 -3.56
C PRO A 636 17.13 -2.74 -4.79
N ASP A 637 17.21 -1.42 -4.94
CA ASP A 637 16.53 -0.67 -6.03
C ASP A 637 16.90 -1.15 -7.43
N GLY A 638 18.14 -1.60 -7.63
CA GLY A 638 18.61 -2.12 -8.91
C GLY A 638 17.92 -3.42 -9.36
N ILE A 639 17.23 -4.11 -8.45
CA ILE A 639 16.45 -5.31 -8.73
C ILE A 639 14.98 -4.96 -8.99
N THR A 640 14.43 -4.04 -8.21
CA THR A 640 12.98 -3.71 -8.20
C THR A 640 12.63 -2.44 -8.96
N ASN A 641 13.59 -1.80 -9.60
CA ASN A 641 13.44 -0.46 -10.20
C ASN A 641 12.91 0.58 -9.19
N GLY A 642 13.34 0.47 -7.94
CA GLY A 642 12.96 1.38 -6.85
C GLY A 642 11.64 1.05 -6.15
N GLN A 643 10.93 -0.02 -6.55
CA GLN A 643 9.74 -0.44 -5.81
C GLN A 643 10.12 -0.99 -4.44
N ASP A 644 9.30 -0.65 -3.43
CA ASP A 644 9.46 -1.08 -2.04
C ASP A 644 8.99 -2.52 -1.82
N ILE A 645 9.83 -3.47 -2.22
CA ILE A 645 9.65 -4.90 -1.89
C ILE A 645 10.38 -5.20 -0.58
N LEU A 646 9.62 -5.56 0.46
CA LEU A 646 10.14 -5.93 1.77
C LEU A 646 10.01 -7.43 2.00
N LEU A 647 11.00 -7.99 2.68
CA LEU A 647 11.03 -9.38 3.14
C LEU A 647 11.05 -9.39 4.65
N TYR A 648 10.19 -10.19 5.27
CA TYR A 648 10.09 -10.37 6.71
C TYR A 648 10.24 -11.85 7.05
N SER A 649 11.02 -12.19 8.07
CA SER A 649 11.19 -13.58 8.53
C SER A 649 10.81 -13.75 9.99
N SER A 650 10.03 -14.79 10.28
CA SER A 650 9.62 -15.15 11.64
C SER A 650 9.19 -16.62 11.65
N PRO A 651 9.22 -17.30 12.81
CA PRO A 651 8.49 -18.55 12.97
C PRO A 651 6.97 -18.32 12.78
N ASP A 652 6.25 -19.28 12.18
CA ASP A 652 4.82 -19.21 11.80
C ASP A 652 3.98 -20.37 12.33
N TRP A 653 4.01 -20.63 13.64
CA TRP A 653 3.18 -21.70 14.20
C TRP A 653 1.92 -21.18 14.87
N LYS A 654 0.76 -21.60 14.35
CA LYS A 654 -0.56 -21.26 14.92
C LYS A 654 -0.75 -21.66 16.38
N GLY A 655 0.00 -22.66 16.85
CA GLY A 655 -0.03 -23.06 18.27
C GLY A 655 0.75 -22.13 19.21
N GLY A 656 1.34 -21.04 18.68
CA GLY A 656 2.05 -20.03 19.48
C GLY A 656 3.48 -20.40 19.86
N TRP A 657 4.06 -21.46 19.30
CA TRP A 657 5.40 -21.93 19.62
C TRP A 657 6.42 -21.52 18.56
N ARG A 658 7.71 -21.54 18.92
CA ARG A 658 8.86 -21.20 18.08
C ARG A 658 9.19 -22.31 17.07
N TYR A 659 8.33 -22.48 16.06
CA TYR A 659 8.50 -23.42 14.94
C TYR A 659 8.17 -22.77 13.60
N GLN A 660 8.58 -23.43 12.52
CA GLN A 660 8.19 -23.06 11.16
C GLN A 660 8.76 -21.72 10.71
N MET A 661 10.09 -21.59 10.65
CA MET A 661 10.72 -20.41 10.05
C MET A 661 10.16 -20.20 8.65
N THR A 662 9.60 -19.03 8.44
CA THR A 662 8.87 -18.67 7.22
C THR A 662 9.34 -17.29 6.78
N VAL A 663 9.16 -16.97 5.49
CA VAL A 663 9.46 -15.64 4.93
C VAL A 663 8.23 -15.09 4.23
N TRP A 664 7.91 -13.84 4.51
CA TRP A 664 6.79 -13.08 3.96
C TRP A 664 7.33 -12.00 3.05
N VAL A 665 6.52 -11.64 2.05
CA VAL A 665 6.86 -10.60 1.09
C VAL A 665 5.76 -9.56 1.05
N SER A 666 6.17 -8.29 1.11
CA SER A 666 5.33 -7.13 0.83
C SER A 666 5.79 -6.48 -0.47
N PHE A 667 4.86 -6.08 -1.33
CA PHE A 667 5.15 -5.44 -2.62
C PHE A 667 4.81 -3.94 -2.66
N ASN A 668 4.35 -3.41 -1.53
CA ASN A 668 3.82 -2.06 -1.37
C ASN A 668 4.35 -1.41 -0.09
N GLY A 669 5.61 -1.69 0.26
CA GLY A 669 6.30 -1.01 1.36
C GLY A 669 5.68 -1.25 2.74
N SER A 670 5.30 -2.50 3.06
CA SER A 670 4.71 -2.99 4.32
C SER A 670 3.19 -2.90 4.47
N ALA A 671 2.47 -2.30 3.51
CA ALA A 671 1.03 -2.10 3.66
C ALA A 671 0.23 -3.42 3.66
N THR A 672 0.67 -4.40 2.86
CA THR A 672 0.17 -5.79 2.90
C THR A 672 1.29 -6.82 2.75
N TRP A 673 1.06 -8.05 3.22
CA TRP A 673 2.00 -9.18 3.12
C TRP A 673 1.37 -10.41 2.42
N PRO A 674 1.10 -10.34 1.09
CA PRO A 674 0.27 -11.31 0.38
C PRO A 674 0.96 -12.63 0.00
N VAL A 675 2.26 -12.78 0.24
CA VAL A 675 3.01 -14.01 -0.09
C VAL A 675 3.81 -14.43 1.12
N LYS A 676 3.78 -15.74 1.43
CA LYS A 676 4.72 -16.33 2.37
C LYS A 676 5.20 -17.71 1.91
N ARG A 677 6.39 -18.11 2.34
CA ARG A 677 6.93 -19.44 2.07
C ARG A 677 7.68 -20.00 3.27
N LEU A 678 7.33 -21.23 3.63
CA LEU A 678 7.98 -21.99 4.69
C LEU A 678 9.43 -22.32 4.28
N VAL A 679 10.37 -21.99 5.15
CA VAL A 679 11.80 -22.26 5.00
C VAL A 679 12.16 -23.54 5.75
N ASP A 680 11.82 -23.63 7.03
CA ASP A 680 12.19 -24.75 7.88
C ASP A 680 11.03 -25.12 8.80
N GLN A 681 10.63 -26.39 8.82
CA GLN A 681 9.51 -26.86 9.65
C GLN A 681 9.87 -26.99 11.15
N SER A 682 11.16 -27.04 11.47
CA SER A 682 11.70 -27.41 12.78
C SER A 682 11.59 -26.27 13.80
N PHE A 683 12.21 -26.45 14.97
CA PHE A 683 12.34 -25.34 15.92
C PHE A 683 13.03 -24.16 15.25
N SER A 684 12.50 -22.97 15.48
CA SER A 684 12.92 -21.74 14.81
C SER A 684 12.70 -20.54 15.71
N ALA A 685 13.70 -19.67 15.86
CA ALA A 685 13.60 -18.46 16.67
C ALA A 685 14.13 -17.22 15.95
N TYR A 686 15.16 -16.58 16.50
CA TYR A 686 15.62 -15.28 16.01
C TYR A 686 16.14 -15.44 14.59
N SER A 687 15.88 -14.44 13.77
CA SER A 687 16.34 -14.40 12.38
C SER A 687 16.92 -13.04 12.02
N SER A 688 17.76 -13.06 10.99
CA SER A 688 18.38 -11.91 10.35
C SER A 688 18.42 -12.11 8.83
N MET A 689 18.14 -11.06 8.07
CA MET A 689 18.10 -11.13 6.60
C MET A 689 19.06 -10.15 5.92
N ALA A 690 19.61 -10.55 4.78
CA ALA A 690 20.37 -9.69 3.87
C ALA A 690 20.06 -10.04 2.40
N VAL A 691 20.26 -9.08 1.50
CA VAL A 691 20.07 -9.26 0.05
C VAL A 691 21.28 -8.71 -0.70
N ASP A 692 21.88 -9.51 -1.59
CA ASP A 692 22.97 -9.06 -2.46
C ASP A 692 22.42 -8.32 -3.69
N LYS A 693 23.30 -7.57 -4.37
CA LYS A 693 23.01 -6.77 -5.56
C LYS A 693 22.49 -7.57 -6.76
N ASP A 694 22.62 -8.90 -6.73
CA ASP A 694 22.11 -9.81 -7.75
C ASP A 694 20.73 -10.39 -7.41
N GLY A 695 20.14 -10.00 -6.26
CA GLY A 695 18.85 -10.50 -5.80
C GLY A 695 18.91 -11.79 -5.00
N THR A 696 20.09 -12.32 -4.70
CA THR A 696 20.24 -13.44 -3.75
C THR A 696 19.87 -12.99 -2.35
N ILE A 697 18.98 -13.74 -1.71
CA ILE A 697 18.50 -13.50 -0.35
C ILE A 697 19.17 -14.50 0.59
N TYR A 698 19.65 -13.98 1.72
CA TYR A 698 20.24 -14.77 2.80
C TYR A 698 19.40 -14.57 4.06
N LEU A 699 19.01 -15.69 4.68
CA LEU A 699 18.31 -15.72 5.96
C LEU A 699 19.14 -16.55 6.94
N LEU A 700 19.64 -15.91 7.99
CA LEU A 700 20.32 -16.59 9.08
C LEU A 700 19.36 -16.69 10.27
N TYR A 701 19.14 -17.90 10.78
CA TYR A 701 18.14 -18.13 11.83
C TYR A 701 18.57 -19.15 12.88
N GLU A 702 18.16 -18.91 14.12
CA GLU A 702 18.28 -19.86 15.24
C GLU A 702 17.26 -20.98 15.08
N GLY A 703 17.66 -22.22 15.38
CA GLY A 703 16.77 -23.37 15.30
C GLY A 703 17.34 -24.63 15.92
N GLY A 704 16.84 -25.77 15.44
CA GLY A 704 17.30 -27.10 15.81
C GLY A 704 16.27 -28.18 15.52
N GLU A 705 16.74 -29.40 15.23
CA GLU A 705 15.86 -30.54 14.99
C GLU A 705 15.28 -31.09 16.31
N ASN A 706 16.10 -31.16 17.36
CA ASN A 706 15.73 -31.79 18.63
C ASN A 706 15.35 -30.79 19.71
N GLN A 707 16.08 -29.67 19.81
CA GLN A 707 15.85 -28.63 20.79
C GLN A 707 16.04 -27.24 20.19
N LEU A 708 15.24 -26.29 20.68
CA LEU A 708 15.36 -24.88 20.31
C LEU A 708 16.74 -24.34 20.75
N TYR A 709 17.44 -23.67 19.83
CA TYR A 709 18.78 -23.08 20.00
C TYR A 709 19.96 -24.08 19.94
N ASP A 710 19.76 -25.28 19.38
CA ASP A 710 20.85 -26.22 19.12
C ASP A 710 21.77 -25.74 18.01
N GLU A 711 21.26 -24.94 17.07
CA GLU A 711 22.01 -24.49 15.92
C GLU A 711 21.55 -23.14 15.37
N THR A 712 22.39 -22.57 14.51
CA THR A 712 22.03 -21.46 13.63
C THR A 712 22.29 -21.90 12.20
N SER A 713 21.25 -21.81 11.38
CA SER A 713 21.24 -22.22 9.98
C SER A 713 21.13 -21.02 9.05
N VAL A 714 21.71 -21.13 7.86
CA VAL A 714 21.53 -20.16 6.77
C VAL A 714 20.69 -20.80 5.68
N ALA A 715 19.65 -20.09 5.24
CA ALA A 715 18.91 -20.36 4.03
C ALA A 715 19.30 -19.35 2.94
N VAL A 716 19.48 -19.83 1.72
CA VAL A 716 19.84 -19.01 0.56
C VAL A 716 18.85 -19.28 -0.56
N PHE A 717 18.20 -18.23 -1.06
CA PHE A 717 17.15 -18.33 -2.08
C PHE A 717 17.01 -17.04 -2.87
N ASN A 718 16.12 -17.01 -3.86
CA ASN A 718 15.78 -15.79 -4.59
C ASN A 718 14.29 -15.47 -4.51
N LEU A 719 13.91 -14.27 -4.97
CA LEU A 719 12.51 -13.83 -4.95
C LEU A 719 11.60 -14.72 -5.79
N ARG A 720 12.10 -15.31 -6.90
CA ARG A 720 11.31 -16.26 -7.72
C ARG A 720 10.89 -17.48 -6.91
N TRP A 721 11.79 -18.04 -6.11
CA TRP A 721 11.43 -19.11 -5.17
C TRP A 721 10.38 -18.63 -4.17
N LEU A 722 10.48 -17.43 -3.59
CA LEU A 722 9.43 -16.96 -2.68
C LEU A 722 8.04 -16.83 -3.34
N LEU A 723 7.97 -16.37 -4.59
CA LEU A 723 6.70 -16.22 -5.32
C LEU A 723 6.03 -17.54 -5.71
N GLU A 724 6.76 -18.65 -5.74
CA GLU A 724 6.20 -20.00 -5.85
C GLU A 724 5.67 -20.54 -4.50
N GLY A 725 5.64 -19.69 -3.46
CA GLY A 725 5.10 -20.00 -2.14
C GLY A 725 3.58 -19.97 -2.04
N GLU A 726 3.08 -19.91 -0.81
CA GLU A 726 1.65 -19.77 -0.55
C GLU A 726 1.22 -18.31 -0.75
N GLU A 727 0.17 -18.09 -1.56
CA GLU A 727 -0.56 -16.82 -1.58
C GLU A 727 -1.43 -16.73 -0.33
N TYR A 728 -1.32 -15.62 0.39
CA TYR A 728 -1.95 -15.37 1.69
C TYR A 728 -3.17 -14.44 1.58
#